data_AF-A0A261BT94-F1
#
_entry.id   AF-A0A261BT94-F1
#
_cell.length_a   1.000
_cell.length_b   1.000
_cell.length_c   1.000
_cell.angle_alpha   90.00
_cell.angle_beta   90.00
_cell.angle_gamma   90.00
#
_symmetry.space_group_name_H-M   'P 1'
#
loop_
_entity.id
_entity.type
_entity.pdbx_description
1 polymer ?
#
loop_
_entity_poly.entity_id
_entity_poly.type
_entity_poly.pdbx_seq_one_letter_code
_entity_poly.pdbx_strand_id
1 'polypeptide(L)'
;KIQLCNPIISSHVMEGLARVFLIGGASKAVRYDEQTTIERVIHVVARGIGISQVAVAHFALRLVTGPSPQTAGSGDSLWLHPMLRIAQLPHIYAKHLPIGVCDEIKLEMRMRFMPQSVYELQVTDSSAFVYLHEQVVDEFFSHVAWRSSVEVALEVAALKVCRDFAEHQHNKGADHHMDELDIDACIQSLIPNVLHNPGLKHSHLKKQFTAYIKKFSATSPNESIIRSLALLLEVVKFDVEVFKASLGAGWTNPVELVVGPHAGLSYRLNERCDNGSEKTLMQLKLSGAAKPVMITLSTEELAQSLAHLLDGYQMLYNQRDSVFKLKGIERCETMTMHEATIRPKTPNTTGIDNNIRLRRELITLKELIGGGQFGNVYKAIYHDTEKDERIAVAVKVCKSDAEPADTQLILQESSLMRNFRHAHIIQLIGVCVDQPMWLVLELAPHGELREYLQQEKDWLSLRTLTLFASQICDSLVYLHSTRFVHRDIAARNILVCSPQCVKLADFGLSRALDYDAVYTASRGKLPIKWLAPESVNYRQFSMASDVWMFGVCMWEIYSLGVKPWAGVTNSDVIMHIEQGSRPPCPEKCPTALYNFPAGVIVAEMSSLPSLTLYRTMEEQKRQAEEDAKWLEQEEEDGDDDELEADQIPSTSHSSVENIRSSNGFLHHTPTSTRSLRFEDKTSRELRRSVDGVCDAVTKLQNSFNNLTHNDEFLHSVKEVTSQLREMLIVASGMRDRVTTASQRTEVEMTKTLIANDMKQMSRVMAKLQVNGEQTIYNTLRRDVVRICGELAVNCTTLQLQLTQPPLENEFSALLSNC
;
A
#
# COMPACT_ATOMS: atom_id res chain seq x y z
N LYS A 1 -51.80 10.75 16.18
CA LYS A 1 -51.93 9.52 15.38
C LYS A 1 -51.71 9.87 13.90
N ILE A 2 -50.51 9.63 13.39
CA ILE A 2 -50.22 9.01 12.08
C ILE A 2 -48.82 8.45 12.27
N GLN A 3 -48.63 7.20 11.89
CA GLN A 3 -47.42 6.42 12.06
C GLN A 3 -46.89 6.17 10.66
N LEU A 4 -45.69 6.65 10.35
CA LEU A 4 -45.03 6.40 9.06
C LEU A 4 -43.66 5.79 9.31
N CYS A 5 -43.49 4.64 8.67
CA CYS A 5 -42.45 3.63 8.80
C CYS A 5 -41.02 4.12 9.05
N ASN A 6 -40.34 3.49 10.01
CA ASN A 6 -38.89 3.36 9.98
C ASN A 6 -38.49 2.53 8.75
N PRO A 7 -37.56 2.99 7.90
CA PRO A 7 -36.73 2.06 7.14
C PRO A 7 -35.77 1.37 8.12
N ILE A 8 -35.59 0.06 7.97
CA ILE A 8 -34.54 -0.68 8.68
C ILE A 8 -33.21 -0.26 8.06
N ILE A 9 -32.48 0.64 8.72
CA ILE A 9 -31.14 1.05 8.28
C ILE A 9 -30.18 -0.05 8.67
N SER A 10 -29.66 -0.75 7.66
CA SER A 10 -28.47 -1.59 7.76
C SER A 10 -27.33 -0.80 8.41
N SER A 11 -26.69 -1.36 9.44
CA SER A 11 -25.58 -0.73 10.15
C SER A 11 -24.30 -0.76 9.31
N HIS A 12 -24.22 0.09 8.30
CA HIS A 12 -22.95 0.48 7.70
C HIS A 12 -22.24 1.44 8.65
N VAL A 13 -21.06 1.04 9.13
CA VAL A 13 -20.15 1.95 9.82
C VAL A 13 -19.61 2.93 8.78
N MET A 14 -19.93 4.21 8.93
CA MET A 14 -19.42 5.26 8.06
C MET A 14 -17.96 5.56 8.45
N GLU A 15 -17.00 4.91 7.79
CA GLU A 15 -15.58 5.26 7.95
C GLU A 15 -15.29 6.63 7.31
N GLY A 16 -14.79 7.58 8.10
CA GLY A 16 -14.35 8.89 7.62
C GLY A 16 -12.86 8.94 7.32
N LEU A 17 -12.43 9.89 6.48
CA LEU A 17 -11.02 10.11 6.14
C LEU A 17 -10.52 11.47 6.64
N ALA A 18 -9.40 11.45 7.36
CA ALA A 18 -8.65 12.65 7.75
C ALA A 18 -7.26 12.65 7.11
N ARG A 19 -6.85 13.78 6.55
CA ARG A 19 -5.50 13.99 6.01
C ARG A 19 -4.68 14.80 7.01
N VAL A 20 -3.64 14.18 7.56
CA VAL A 20 -2.70 14.80 8.49
C VAL A 20 -1.46 15.24 7.72
N PHE A 21 -1.29 16.55 7.57
CA PHE A 21 -0.11 17.17 7.00
C PHE A 21 1.04 17.19 8.01
N LEU A 22 2.24 17.02 7.49
CA LEU A 22 3.50 16.98 8.22
C LEU A 22 4.40 18.12 7.76
N ILE A 23 5.41 18.45 8.57
CA ILE A 23 6.47 19.36 8.16
C ILE A 23 7.21 18.78 6.94
N GLY A 24 7.63 19.66 6.02
CA GLY A 24 8.21 19.27 4.73
C GLY A 24 7.17 18.92 3.65
N GLY A 25 5.88 19.18 3.88
CA GLY A 25 4.81 19.05 2.88
C GLY A 25 4.30 17.64 2.62
N ALA A 26 4.84 16.63 3.30
CA ALA A 26 4.28 15.28 3.29
C ALA A 26 2.90 15.26 3.98
N SER A 27 2.09 14.24 3.67
CA SER A 27 0.83 14.00 4.40
C SER A 27 0.58 12.50 4.61
N LYS A 28 -0.23 12.19 5.62
CA LYS A 28 -0.68 10.84 5.97
C LYS A 28 -2.20 10.83 5.99
N ALA A 29 -2.81 9.91 5.26
CA ALA A 29 -4.24 9.64 5.37
C ALA A 29 -4.50 8.73 6.59
N VAL A 30 -5.51 9.07 7.39
CA VAL A 30 -5.91 8.35 8.60
C VAL A 30 -7.42 8.15 8.53
N ARG A 31 -7.87 6.89 8.51
CA ARG A 31 -9.29 6.58 8.68
C ARG A 31 -9.68 6.68 10.13
N TYR A 32 -10.92 7.11 10.37
CA TYR A 32 -11.49 7.29 11.70
C TYR A 32 -12.93 6.80 11.73
N ASP A 33 -13.33 6.29 12.89
CA ASP A 33 -14.71 5.93 13.24
C ASP A 33 -15.33 6.99 14.19
N GLU A 34 -16.55 6.73 14.68
CA GLU A 34 -17.22 7.61 15.65
C GLU A 34 -16.54 7.72 17.01
N GLN A 35 -15.59 6.82 17.33
CA GLN A 35 -14.90 6.75 18.63
C GLN A 35 -13.48 7.34 18.59
N THR A 36 -12.88 7.42 17.41
CA THR A 36 -11.48 7.82 17.20
C THR A 36 -11.20 9.24 17.68
N THR A 37 -10.27 9.35 18.64
CA THR A 37 -9.83 10.61 19.25
C THR A 37 -8.67 11.28 18.50
N ILE A 38 -8.49 12.58 18.74
CA ILE A 38 -7.34 13.36 18.27
C ILE A 38 -6.03 12.75 18.79
N GLU A 39 -5.98 12.37 20.06
CA GLU A 39 -4.86 11.65 20.68
C GLU A 39 -4.50 10.37 19.90
N ARG A 40 -5.51 9.56 19.56
CA ARG A 40 -5.30 8.32 18.80
C ARG A 40 -4.66 8.60 17.43
N VAL A 41 -5.08 9.67 16.76
CA VAL A 41 -4.49 10.09 15.48
C VAL A 41 -3.06 10.60 15.64
N ILE A 42 -2.75 11.36 16.70
CA ILE A 42 -1.36 11.75 17.02
C ILE A 42 -0.50 10.50 17.16
N HIS A 43 -0.90 9.52 17.98
CA HIS A 43 -0.14 8.28 18.18
C HIS A 43 0.08 7.49 16.87
N VAL A 44 -0.95 7.37 16.03
CA VAL A 44 -0.86 6.64 14.75
C VAL A 44 0.11 7.33 13.79
N VAL A 45 0.01 8.66 13.65
CA VAL A 45 0.86 9.43 12.73
C VAL A 45 2.30 9.49 13.24
N ALA A 46 2.51 9.75 14.52
CA ALA A 46 3.84 9.78 15.15
C ALA A 46 4.58 8.44 14.98
N ARG A 47 3.93 7.31 15.30
CA ARG A 47 4.47 5.96 15.06
C ARG A 47 4.75 5.73 13.57
N GLY A 48 3.91 6.26 12.68
CA GLY A 48 4.04 6.18 11.22
C GLY A 48 5.21 6.99 10.63
N ILE A 49 5.85 7.87 11.41
CA ILE A 49 7.06 8.62 11.02
C ILE A 49 8.26 8.37 11.94
N GLY A 50 8.19 7.32 12.78
CA GLY A 50 9.32 6.83 13.58
C GLY A 50 9.39 7.31 15.02
N ILE A 51 8.59 8.31 15.40
CA ILE A 51 8.52 8.87 16.76
C ILE A 51 8.01 7.80 17.74
N SER A 52 8.71 7.68 18.87
CA SER A 52 8.40 6.79 19.99
C SER A 52 7.32 7.37 20.90
N GLN A 53 6.65 6.53 21.71
CA GLN A 53 5.63 6.99 22.64
C GLN A 53 6.15 8.00 23.67
N VAL A 54 7.42 7.94 24.07
CA VAL A 54 8.03 8.87 25.03
C VAL A 54 7.95 10.31 24.51
N ALA A 55 8.15 10.50 23.20
CA ALA A 55 8.13 11.82 22.59
C ALA A 55 6.73 12.26 22.10
N VAL A 56 5.72 11.38 22.06
CA VAL A 56 4.37 11.72 21.55
C VAL A 56 3.74 12.88 22.33
N ALA A 57 3.97 12.96 23.64
CA ALA A 57 3.41 14.01 24.50
C ALA A 57 3.86 15.44 24.13
N HIS A 58 4.87 15.61 23.26
CA HIS A 58 5.28 16.90 22.72
C HIS A 58 4.44 17.36 21.51
N PHE A 59 3.66 16.47 20.90
CA PHE A 59 2.93 16.70 19.65
C PHE A 59 1.45 17.05 19.86
N ALA A 60 0.92 17.88 18.96
CA ALA A 60 -0.49 18.24 18.90
C ALA A 60 -0.96 18.33 17.43
N LEU A 61 -2.27 18.22 17.24
CA LEU A 61 -2.92 18.45 15.94
C LEU A 61 -3.64 19.80 15.94
N ARG A 62 -3.58 20.50 14.82
CA ARG A 62 -4.45 21.64 14.50
C ARG A 62 -5.33 21.33 13.30
N LEU A 63 -6.61 21.70 13.36
CA LEU A 63 -7.52 21.73 12.21
C LEU A 63 -7.05 22.81 11.25
N VAL A 64 -6.98 22.51 9.96
CA VAL A 64 -6.65 23.48 8.91
C VAL A 64 -7.96 23.95 8.27
N THR A 65 -8.29 25.23 8.46
CA THR A 65 -9.56 25.82 7.97
C THR A 65 -9.40 26.48 6.60
N GLY A 66 -8.17 26.77 6.19
CA GLY A 66 -7.82 27.27 4.85
C GLY A 66 -7.67 26.17 3.77
N PRO A 67 -7.45 26.56 2.50
CA PRO A 67 -7.37 25.61 1.38
C PRO A 67 -6.15 24.67 1.43
N SER A 68 -5.01 25.14 1.95
CA SER A 68 -3.76 24.38 2.13
C SER A 68 -3.03 24.84 3.41
N PRO A 69 -2.34 23.95 4.15
CA PRO A 69 -1.53 24.34 5.31
C PRO A 69 -0.38 25.28 4.91
N GLN A 70 0.17 25.13 3.70
CA GLN A 70 1.30 25.92 3.19
C GLN A 70 0.92 27.37 2.84
N THR A 71 -0.38 27.68 2.77
CA THR A 71 -0.91 29.02 2.50
C THR A 71 -1.74 29.56 3.67
N ALA A 72 -1.78 28.85 4.80
CA ALA A 72 -2.57 29.20 5.96
C ALA A 72 -1.90 30.35 6.74
N GLY A 73 -2.62 31.46 6.94
CA GLY A 73 -2.20 32.51 7.85
C GLY A 73 -2.39 32.10 9.32
N SER A 74 -1.90 32.91 10.26
CA SER A 74 -2.02 32.61 11.70
C SER A 74 -3.46 32.53 12.25
N GLY A 75 -4.47 32.86 11.44
CA GLY A 75 -5.89 32.70 11.76
C GLY A 75 -6.57 31.48 11.12
N ASP A 76 -5.88 30.72 10.25
CA ASP A 76 -6.46 29.65 9.44
C ASP A 76 -6.25 28.23 10.03
N SER A 77 -5.99 28.15 11.35
CA SER A 77 -5.86 26.88 12.05
C SER A 77 -6.28 26.93 13.52
N LEU A 78 -6.78 25.81 14.04
CA LEU A 78 -7.33 25.68 15.40
C LEU A 78 -6.76 24.46 16.11
N TRP A 79 -6.13 24.65 17.27
CA TRP A 79 -5.58 23.55 18.06
C TRP A 79 -6.67 22.64 18.62
N LEU A 80 -6.52 21.33 18.38
CA LEU A 80 -7.51 20.33 18.75
C LEU A 80 -7.11 19.63 20.05
N HIS A 81 -8.02 19.63 21.01
CA HIS A 81 -7.82 18.95 22.29
C HIS A 81 -7.73 17.43 22.10
N PRO A 82 -6.78 16.72 22.77
CA PRO A 82 -6.54 15.29 22.54
C PRO A 82 -7.78 14.39 22.71
N MET A 83 -8.71 14.75 23.61
CA MET A 83 -9.93 13.97 23.90
C MET A 83 -11.10 14.23 22.94
N LEU A 84 -11.00 15.17 22.01
CA LEU A 84 -12.03 15.35 20.98
C LEU A 84 -12.07 14.14 20.05
N ARG A 85 -13.27 13.78 19.58
CA ARG A 85 -13.44 12.74 18.54
C ARG A 85 -13.48 13.38 17.16
N ILE A 86 -12.80 12.79 16.17
CA ILE A 86 -12.69 13.39 14.84
C ILE A 86 -14.06 13.55 14.16
N ALA A 87 -14.96 12.57 14.30
CA ALA A 87 -16.33 12.64 13.79
C ALA A 87 -17.16 13.84 14.33
N GLN A 88 -16.75 14.44 15.46
CA GLN A 88 -17.39 15.62 16.03
C GLN A 88 -16.86 16.93 15.44
N LEU A 89 -15.69 16.95 14.79
CA LEU A 89 -15.08 18.20 14.29
C LEU A 89 -15.98 18.95 13.29
N PRO A 90 -16.65 18.31 12.31
CA PRO A 90 -17.56 19.03 11.40
C PRO A 90 -18.74 19.68 12.11
N HIS A 91 -19.13 19.15 13.28
CA HIS A 91 -20.24 19.68 14.09
C HIS A 91 -19.79 20.78 15.04
N ILE A 92 -18.62 20.63 15.68
CA ILE A 92 -18.07 21.60 16.66
C ILE A 92 -17.50 22.83 15.95
N TYR A 93 -16.77 22.63 14.86
CA TYR A 93 -16.08 23.67 14.10
C TYR A 93 -16.82 24.05 12.80
N ALA A 94 -18.13 23.80 12.73
CA ALA A 94 -18.99 24.15 11.60
C ALA A 94 -18.89 25.64 11.21
N LYS A 95 -18.65 26.54 12.19
CA LYS A 95 -18.47 27.98 11.97
C LYS A 95 -17.16 28.35 11.26
N HIS A 96 -16.20 27.44 11.19
CA HIS A 96 -14.85 27.64 10.63
C HIS A 96 -14.57 26.83 9.36
N LEU A 97 -15.43 25.86 9.03
CA LEU A 97 -15.26 25.00 7.84
C LEU A 97 -16.03 25.58 6.64
N PRO A 98 -15.47 25.52 5.42
CA PRO A 98 -16.14 26.03 4.23
C PRO A 98 -17.42 25.25 3.91
N ILE A 99 -18.51 25.98 3.68
CA ILE A 99 -19.82 25.41 3.36
C ILE A 99 -19.73 24.62 2.03
N GLY A 100 -19.98 23.32 2.09
CA GLY A 100 -20.08 22.45 0.91
C GLY A 100 -18.84 21.61 0.57
N VAL A 101 -17.84 21.52 1.45
CA VAL A 101 -16.71 20.57 1.32
C VAL A 101 -16.77 19.60 2.50
N CYS A 102 -17.14 18.34 2.29
CA CYS A 102 -17.50 17.42 3.39
C CYS A 102 -16.96 15.98 3.30
N ASP A 103 -15.90 15.74 2.52
CA ASP A 103 -15.35 14.38 2.32
C ASP A 103 -14.00 14.12 3.02
N GLU A 104 -13.22 15.16 3.36
CA GLU A 104 -11.88 14.97 3.96
C GLU A 104 -11.54 16.05 5.00
N ILE A 105 -11.26 15.62 6.24
CA ILE A 105 -10.84 16.52 7.33
C ILE A 105 -9.34 16.80 7.21
N LYS A 106 -8.94 18.07 7.10
CA LYS A 106 -7.53 18.50 7.01
C LYS A 106 -6.97 18.86 8.38
N LEU A 107 -5.95 18.13 8.82
CA LEU A 107 -5.25 18.35 10.09
C LEU A 107 -3.75 18.58 9.82
N GLU A 108 -3.05 19.28 10.70
CA GLU A 108 -1.60 19.41 10.65
C GLU A 108 -0.98 19.00 11.99
N MET A 109 0.06 18.18 11.96
CA MET A 109 0.79 17.75 13.14
C MET A 109 2.01 18.62 13.40
N ARG A 110 2.12 19.17 14.61
CA ARG A 110 3.27 19.98 15.05
C ARG A 110 3.72 19.56 16.44
N MET A 111 5.01 19.74 16.72
CA MET A 111 5.52 19.78 18.09
C MET A 111 5.08 21.12 18.71
N ARG A 112 4.25 21.08 19.75
CA ARG A 112 3.73 22.28 20.43
C ARG A 112 4.27 22.42 21.85
N PHE A 113 4.34 21.32 22.58
CA PHE A 113 4.82 21.32 23.96
C PHE A 113 6.33 21.10 23.94
N MET A 114 7.10 22.17 24.07
CA MET A 114 8.54 22.14 23.79
C MET A 114 9.29 21.41 24.90
N PRO A 115 10.35 20.62 24.56
CA PRO A 115 11.16 19.94 25.56
C PRO A 115 11.91 20.95 26.43
N GLN A 116 12.17 20.59 27.70
CA GLN A 116 13.06 21.38 28.55
C GLN A 116 14.52 21.32 28.06
N SER A 117 14.93 20.19 27.48
CA SER A 117 16.28 19.99 26.95
C SER A 117 16.23 19.40 25.54
N VAL A 118 16.81 20.13 24.59
CA VAL A 118 17.01 19.65 23.20
C VAL A 118 17.97 18.45 23.17
N TYR A 119 18.94 18.41 24.08
CA TYR A 119 19.86 17.27 24.25
C TYR A 119 19.14 16.02 24.80
N GLU A 120 18.19 16.21 25.72
CA GLU A 120 17.37 15.09 26.22
C GLU A 120 16.46 14.54 25.12
N LEU A 121 15.83 15.42 24.33
CA LEU A 121 15.03 15.01 23.17
C LEU A 121 15.88 14.24 22.14
N GLN A 122 17.11 14.69 21.86
CA GLN A 122 18.04 13.98 20.97
C GLN A 122 18.35 12.55 21.47
N VAL A 123 18.59 12.37 22.78
CA VAL A 123 18.94 11.08 23.37
C VAL A 123 17.73 10.15 23.49
N THR A 124 16.55 10.70 23.80
CA THR A 124 15.31 9.91 23.97
C THR A 124 14.64 9.58 22.63
N ASP A 125 14.65 10.48 21.66
CA ASP A 125 13.99 10.31 20.37
C ASP A 125 14.63 11.14 19.24
N SER A 126 15.55 10.52 18.51
CA SER A 126 16.20 11.14 17.34
C SER A 126 15.23 11.56 16.24
N SER A 127 14.05 10.93 16.10
CA SER A 127 13.08 11.29 15.07
C SER A 127 12.30 12.55 15.46
N ALA A 128 11.90 12.67 16.72
CA ALA A 128 11.26 13.88 17.25
C ALA A 128 12.24 15.07 17.28
N PHE A 129 13.51 14.84 17.60
CA PHE A 129 14.59 15.83 17.53
C PHE A 129 14.79 16.40 16.11
N VAL A 130 14.84 15.55 15.09
CA VAL A 130 14.88 15.98 13.67
C VAL A 130 13.59 16.70 13.27
N TYR A 131 12.43 16.24 13.74
CA TYR A 131 11.13 16.89 13.46
C TYR A 131 11.07 18.32 14.01
N LEU A 132 11.57 18.55 15.23
CA LEU A 132 11.66 19.89 15.82
C LEU A 132 12.55 20.81 14.97
N HIS A 133 13.70 20.34 14.51
CA HIS A 133 14.57 21.10 13.61
C HIS A 133 13.86 21.47 12.30
N GLU A 134 13.21 20.51 11.64
CA GLU A 134 12.46 20.79 10.43
C GLU A 134 11.38 21.85 10.67
N GLN A 135 10.60 21.72 11.76
CA GLN A 135 9.51 22.64 12.07
C GLN A 135 10.00 24.08 12.27
N VAL A 136 11.05 24.26 13.08
CA VAL A 136 11.57 25.58 13.44
C VAL A 136 12.28 26.24 12.25
N VAL A 137 12.97 25.46 11.42
CA VAL A 137 13.65 25.98 10.22
C VAL A 137 12.64 26.36 9.12
N ASP A 138 11.60 25.55 8.90
CA ASP A 138 10.50 25.86 7.97
C ASP A 138 9.76 27.14 8.40
N GLU A 139 9.43 27.26 9.69
CA GLU A 139 8.80 28.45 10.27
C GLU A 139 9.70 29.70 10.19
N PHE A 140 11.01 29.54 10.41
CA PHE A 140 11.97 30.62 10.23
C PHE A 140 11.99 31.13 8.79
N PHE A 141 12.19 30.27 7.79
CA PHE A 141 12.25 30.71 6.40
C PHE A 141 10.91 31.23 5.87
N SER A 142 9.78 30.64 6.26
CA SER A 142 8.44 31.09 5.84
C SER A 142 8.02 32.43 6.45
N HIS A 143 8.44 32.76 7.68
CA HIS A 143 7.83 33.88 8.43
C HIS A 143 8.80 34.88 9.07
N VAL A 144 10.05 34.49 9.38
CA VAL A 144 10.97 35.29 10.22
C VAL A 144 12.22 35.76 9.46
N ALA A 145 12.73 34.96 8.51
CA ALA A 145 14.02 35.19 7.85
C ALA A 145 14.16 36.59 7.23
N TRP A 146 13.08 37.13 6.67
CA TRP A 146 13.03 38.48 6.08
C TRP A 146 13.20 39.64 7.08
N ARG A 147 13.02 39.39 8.38
CA ARG A 147 13.30 40.36 9.47
C ARG A 147 14.64 40.09 10.15
N SER A 148 15.28 38.97 9.86
CA SER A 148 16.56 38.58 10.45
C SER A 148 17.75 39.18 9.69
N SER A 149 18.91 39.18 10.32
CA SER A 149 20.19 39.46 9.64
C SER A 149 20.48 38.38 8.58
N VAL A 150 20.99 38.80 7.42
CA VAL A 150 21.38 37.91 6.32
C VAL A 150 22.36 36.83 6.80
N GLU A 151 23.27 37.19 7.70
CA GLU A 151 24.28 36.32 8.28
C GLU A 151 23.65 35.09 8.96
N VAL A 152 22.64 35.30 9.82
CA VAL A 152 21.90 34.21 10.49
C VAL A 152 21.14 33.36 9.48
N ALA A 153 20.48 33.97 8.49
CA ALA A 153 19.76 33.23 7.46
C ALA A 153 20.69 32.34 6.62
N LEU A 154 21.89 32.82 6.27
CA LEU A 154 22.92 32.03 5.59
C LEU A 154 23.52 30.94 6.49
N GLU A 155 23.73 31.23 7.77
CA GLU A 155 24.29 30.27 8.73
C GLU A 155 23.33 29.10 8.98
N VAL A 156 22.04 29.37 9.21
CA VAL A 156 20.98 28.35 9.36
C VAL A 156 20.79 27.55 8.07
N ALA A 157 20.75 28.21 6.90
CA ALA A 157 20.66 27.51 5.61
C ALA A 157 21.86 26.57 5.40
N ALA A 158 23.07 27.00 5.75
CA ALA A 158 24.28 26.21 5.56
C ALA A 158 24.32 25.00 6.51
N LEU A 159 23.89 25.16 7.75
CA LEU A 159 23.76 24.07 8.72
C LEU A 159 22.74 23.02 8.26
N LYS A 160 21.58 23.44 7.71
CA LYS A 160 20.60 22.50 7.11
C LYS A 160 21.22 21.72 5.93
N VAL A 161 21.86 22.41 4.99
CA VAL A 161 22.51 21.75 3.83
C VAL A 161 23.59 20.76 4.26
N CYS A 162 24.46 21.13 5.22
CA CYS A 162 25.52 20.24 5.70
C CYS A 162 24.94 19.00 6.41
N ARG A 163 23.86 19.15 7.18
CA ARG A 163 23.13 18.02 7.76
C ARG A 163 22.57 17.10 6.67
N ASP A 164 21.82 17.67 5.72
CA ASP A 164 21.13 16.90 4.68
C ASP A 164 22.12 16.10 3.84
N PHE A 165 23.25 16.71 3.47
CA PHE A 165 24.32 16.04 2.76
C PHE A 165 24.94 14.87 3.56
N ALA A 166 25.24 15.10 4.85
CA ALA A 166 25.83 14.06 5.71
C ALA A 166 24.87 12.87 5.94
N GLU A 167 23.56 13.12 6.08
CA GLU A 167 22.55 12.06 6.15
C GLU A 167 22.42 11.28 4.82
N HIS A 168 22.53 11.96 3.67
CA HIS A 168 22.49 11.31 2.36
C HIS A 168 23.72 10.41 2.12
N GLN A 169 24.93 10.85 2.50
CA GLN A 169 26.13 9.99 2.42
C GLN A 169 25.98 8.72 3.27
N HIS A 170 25.51 8.86 4.52
CA HIS A 170 25.33 7.73 5.44
C HIS A 170 24.31 6.70 4.94
N ASN A 171 23.25 7.15 4.24
CA ASN A 171 22.17 6.27 3.78
C ASN A 171 22.39 5.63 2.41
N LYS A 172 23.32 6.14 1.58
CA LYS A 172 23.55 5.64 0.20
C LYS A 172 24.97 5.15 -0.08
N GLY A 173 25.95 5.40 0.80
CA GLY A 173 27.30 4.85 0.68
C GLY A 173 28.03 5.22 -0.62
N ALA A 174 27.93 6.48 -1.08
CA ALA A 174 28.32 6.89 -2.43
C ALA A 174 29.30 8.09 -2.49
N ASP A 175 30.08 8.12 -3.59
CA ASP A 175 31.26 8.95 -3.92
C ASP A 175 31.14 10.49 -3.85
N HIS A 176 29.95 11.04 -3.64
CA HIS A 176 29.71 12.47 -3.82
C HIS A 176 30.49 13.33 -2.82
N HIS A 177 31.26 14.29 -3.33
CA HIS A 177 32.00 15.26 -2.52
C HIS A 177 31.21 16.55 -2.33
N MET A 178 31.40 17.24 -1.20
CA MET A 178 30.76 18.53 -0.90
C MET A 178 31.06 19.63 -1.94
N ASP A 179 32.14 19.50 -2.71
CA ASP A 179 32.49 20.43 -3.79
C ASP A 179 31.62 20.25 -5.06
N GLU A 180 30.80 19.19 -5.15
CA GLU A 180 29.83 18.95 -6.25
C GLU A 180 28.48 19.66 -6.03
N LEU A 181 28.27 20.34 -4.90
CA LEU A 181 27.00 21.00 -4.61
C LEU A 181 26.69 22.17 -5.55
N ASP A 182 25.51 22.18 -6.15
CA ASP A 182 24.96 23.38 -6.80
C ASP A 182 24.53 24.41 -5.74
N ILE A 183 25.48 25.29 -5.41
CA ILE A 183 25.30 26.40 -4.48
C ILE A 183 24.19 27.36 -4.94
N ASP A 184 24.00 27.57 -6.25
CA ASP A 184 22.97 28.51 -6.73
C ASP A 184 21.57 27.89 -6.58
N ALA A 185 21.41 26.59 -6.87
CA ALA A 185 20.17 25.86 -6.60
C ALA A 185 19.85 25.76 -5.09
N CYS A 186 20.86 25.60 -4.24
CA CYS A 186 20.67 25.61 -2.78
C CYS A 186 20.19 26.99 -2.28
N ILE A 187 20.75 28.09 -2.82
CA ILE A 187 20.30 29.44 -2.49
C ILE A 187 18.85 29.64 -2.95
N GLN A 188 18.51 29.27 -4.20
CA GLN A 188 17.17 29.45 -4.75
C GLN A 188 16.07 28.65 -4.04
N SER A 189 16.42 27.48 -3.48
CA SER A 189 15.45 26.58 -2.83
C SER A 189 15.27 26.84 -1.33
N LEU A 190 16.33 27.24 -0.61
CA LEU A 190 16.30 27.38 0.86
C LEU A 190 16.23 28.84 1.34
N ILE A 191 16.68 29.79 0.52
CA ILE A 191 16.72 31.21 0.91
C ILE A 191 15.65 31.93 0.10
N PRO A 192 14.53 32.34 0.73
CA PRO A 192 13.48 33.07 0.05
C PRO A 192 14.04 34.35 -0.60
N ASN A 193 13.48 34.71 -1.76
CA ASN A 193 13.80 35.96 -2.48
C ASN A 193 13.75 37.21 -1.57
N VAL A 194 13.06 37.15 -0.42
CA VAL A 194 12.91 38.26 0.53
C VAL A 194 14.22 38.72 1.20
N LEU A 195 15.36 38.05 1.00
CA LEU A 195 16.68 38.65 1.24
C LEU A 195 17.11 39.68 0.16
N HIS A 196 16.19 40.15 -0.69
CA HIS A 196 16.31 41.32 -1.57
C HIS A 196 16.51 42.65 -0.80
N ASN A 197 17.56 42.74 0.01
CA ASN A 197 18.14 44.01 0.40
C ASN A 197 18.84 44.60 -0.85
N PRO A 198 18.41 45.77 -1.38
CA PRO A 198 18.89 46.27 -2.67
C PRO A 198 20.40 46.60 -2.73
N GLY A 199 21.09 46.61 -1.59
CA GLY A 199 22.56 46.73 -1.52
C GLY A 199 23.34 45.42 -1.72
N LEU A 200 22.71 44.25 -1.67
CA LEU A 200 23.41 42.97 -1.60
C LEU A 200 23.52 42.27 -2.95
N LYS A 201 24.74 42.14 -3.47
CA LYS A 201 25.00 41.45 -4.75
C LYS A 201 24.91 39.93 -4.58
N HIS A 202 24.26 39.23 -5.52
CA HIS A 202 24.17 37.75 -5.54
C HIS A 202 25.55 37.06 -5.44
N SER A 203 26.58 37.63 -6.08
CA SER A 203 27.96 37.12 -5.97
C SER A 203 28.57 37.22 -4.57
N HIS A 204 28.12 38.17 -3.74
CA HIS A 204 28.53 38.29 -2.35
C HIS A 204 27.79 37.27 -1.47
N LEU A 205 26.47 37.12 -1.65
CA LEU A 205 25.67 36.07 -1.02
C LEU A 205 26.26 34.67 -1.27
N LYS A 206 26.52 34.34 -2.55
CA LYS A 206 27.15 33.08 -2.94
C LYS A 206 28.49 32.86 -2.21
N LYS A 207 29.36 33.87 -2.20
CA LYS A 207 30.67 33.78 -1.53
C LYS A 207 30.56 33.57 -0.02
N GLN A 208 29.65 34.28 0.66
CA GLN A 208 29.42 34.09 2.10
C GLN A 208 28.83 32.70 2.38
N PHE A 209 27.81 32.28 1.62
CA PHE A 209 27.15 31.00 1.80
C PHE A 209 28.12 29.82 1.58
N THR A 210 28.92 29.83 0.51
CA THR A 210 29.99 28.84 0.30
C THR A 210 31.01 28.83 1.45
N ALA A 211 31.31 29.98 2.08
CA ALA A 211 32.19 30.02 3.24
C ALA A 211 31.56 29.34 4.48
N TYR A 212 30.25 29.51 4.70
CA TYR A 212 29.53 28.80 5.76
C TYR A 212 29.43 27.29 5.48
N ILE A 213 29.14 26.85 4.26
CA ILE A 213 29.17 25.43 3.88
C ILE A 213 30.56 24.82 4.17
N LYS A 214 31.65 25.52 3.84
CA LYS A 214 33.01 25.06 4.16
C LYS A 214 33.37 25.12 5.65
N LYS A 215 32.77 26.03 6.42
CA LYS A 215 32.89 26.11 7.89
C LYS A 215 32.20 24.91 8.57
N PHE A 216 31.10 24.41 8.00
CA PHE A 216 30.25 23.39 8.63
C PHE A 216 30.34 21.99 8.02
N SER A 217 31.05 21.77 6.92
CA SER A 217 31.13 20.47 6.23
C SER A 217 31.61 19.30 7.11
N ALA A 218 32.39 19.56 8.16
CA ALA A 218 32.85 18.56 9.13
C ALA A 218 31.92 18.40 10.36
N THR A 219 30.76 19.06 10.37
CA THR A 219 29.81 19.06 11.51
C THR A 219 28.87 17.86 11.38
N SER A 220 28.69 17.09 12.46
CA SER A 220 27.75 15.96 12.45
C SER A 220 26.29 16.45 12.29
N PRO A 221 25.37 15.62 11.76
CA PRO A 221 23.95 16.00 11.63
C PRO A 221 23.34 16.54 12.93
N ASN A 222 23.62 15.89 14.06
CA ASN A 222 23.12 16.29 15.37
C ASN A 222 23.69 17.63 15.86
N GLU A 223 25.01 17.85 15.69
CA GLU A 223 25.65 19.11 16.07
C GLU A 223 25.17 20.27 15.18
N SER A 224 24.91 20.01 13.89
CA SER A 224 24.30 20.98 12.98
C SER A 224 22.90 21.38 13.44
N ILE A 225 22.07 20.41 13.86
CA ILE A 225 20.74 20.67 14.41
C ILE A 225 20.81 21.50 15.70
N ILE A 226 21.67 21.12 16.66
CA ILE A 226 21.82 21.84 17.94
C ILE A 226 22.21 23.31 17.69
N ARG A 227 23.15 23.56 16.77
CA ARG A 227 23.58 24.91 16.41
C ARG A 227 22.48 25.71 15.74
N SER A 228 21.74 25.12 14.79
CA SER A 228 20.57 25.76 14.17
C SER A 228 19.53 26.14 15.22
N LEU A 229 19.16 25.21 16.10
CA LEU A 229 18.16 25.46 17.15
C LEU A 229 18.63 26.53 18.15
N ALA A 230 19.92 26.56 18.52
CA ALA A 230 20.47 27.59 19.39
C ALA A 230 20.40 29.00 18.75
N LEU A 231 20.72 29.12 17.45
CA LEU A 231 20.59 30.39 16.71
C LEU A 231 19.12 30.83 16.57
N LEU A 232 18.23 29.88 16.27
CA LEU A 232 16.80 30.15 16.08
C LEU A 232 16.07 30.43 17.40
N LEU A 233 16.59 29.98 18.54
CA LEU A 233 16.03 30.28 19.85
C LEU A 233 16.06 31.80 20.13
N GLU A 234 17.18 32.47 19.83
CA GLU A 234 17.32 33.91 20.02
C GLU A 234 16.44 34.74 19.07
N VAL A 235 16.29 34.30 17.82
CA VAL A 235 15.65 35.06 16.74
C VAL A 235 14.15 34.76 16.59
N VAL A 236 13.76 33.49 16.69
CA VAL A 236 12.36 33.03 16.54
C VAL A 236 11.66 32.94 17.89
N LYS A 237 12.39 32.57 18.97
CA LYS A 237 11.82 32.26 20.30
C LYS A 237 10.74 31.18 20.23
N PHE A 238 11.02 30.13 19.45
CA PHE A 238 10.09 29.02 19.20
C PHE A 238 9.74 28.20 20.46
N ASP A 239 10.47 28.38 21.57
CA ASP A 239 10.18 27.71 22.84
C ASP A 239 9.01 28.33 23.61
N VAL A 240 8.55 29.54 23.23
CA VAL A 240 7.47 30.27 23.90
C VAL A 240 6.37 30.73 22.95
N GLU A 241 5.11 30.55 23.35
CA GLU A 241 3.97 31.23 22.74
C GLU A 241 3.61 32.50 23.53
N VAL A 242 3.26 33.58 22.83
CA VAL A 242 2.92 34.88 23.42
C VAL A 242 1.48 35.28 23.12
N PHE A 243 0.68 35.53 24.15
CA PHE A 243 -0.74 35.89 24.05
C PHE A 243 -0.98 37.30 24.59
N LYS A 244 -1.55 38.18 23.76
CA LYS A 244 -2.04 39.49 24.20
C LYS A 244 -3.35 39.32 24.95
N ALA A 245 -3.37 39.65 26.23
CA ALA A 245 -4.49 39.41 27.13
C ALA A 245 -4.65 40.55 28.14
N SER A 246 -5.68 40.48 28.97
CA SER A 246 -5.80 41.35 30.16
C SER A 246 -6.14 40.56 31.42
N LEU A 247 -5.49 40.92 32.54
CA LEU A 247 -5.75 40.30 33.84
C LEU A 247 -6.98 40.94 34.50
N GLY A 248 -8.04 40.16 34.66
CA GLY A 248 -9.36 40.62 35.13
C GLY A 248 -10.49 40.22 34.17
N ALA A 249 -11.69 40.78 34.41
CA ALA A 249 -12.90 40.53 33.61
C ALA A 249 -13.13 41.54 32.47
N GLY A 250 -12.09 42.31 32.11
CA GLY A 250 -12.10 43.32 31.06
C GLY A 250 -10.68 43.82 30.79
N TRP A 251 -10.58 44.82 29.91
CA TRP A 251 -9.31 45.32 29.35
C TRP A 251 -8.50 46.26 30.27
N THR A 252 -8.69 46.20 31.60
CA THR A 252 -8.12 47.19 32.54
C THR A 252 -6.64 47.00 32.83
N ASN A 253 -6.11 45.79 32.69
CA ASN A 253 -4.72 45.46 33.00
C ASN A 253 -4.10 44.70 31.81
N PRO A 254 -3.76 45.40 30.71
CA PRO A 254 -3.18 44.77 29.51
C PRO A 254 -1.82 44.12 29.80
N VAL A 255 -1.63 42.90 29.29
CA VAL A 255 -0.40 42.10 29.44
C VAL A 255 -0.09 41.31 28.17
N GLU A 256 1.18 40.96 28.00
CA GLU A 256 1.60 39.84 27.15
C GLU A 256 1.88 38.63 28.05
N LEU A 257 1.01 37.62 28.01
CA LEU A 257 1.29 36.32 28.62
C LEU A 257 2.36 35.61 27.79
N VAL A 258 3.31 34.97 28.45
CA VAL A 258 4.37 34.17 27.85
C VAL A 258 4.29 32.76 28.43
N VAL A 259 4.16 31.76 27.58
CA VAL A 259 3.99 30.36 27.98
C VAL A 259 5.02 29.47 27.28
N GLY A 260 5.80 28.72 28.04
CA GLY A 260 6.81 27.79 27.52
C GLY A 260 7.52 27.01 28.63
N PRO A 261 8.45 26.10 28.30
CA PRO A 261 8.99 25.13 29.25
C PRO A 261 9.85 25.79 30.34
N HIS A 262 10.60 26.85 29.98
CA HIS A 262 11.41 27.65 30.92
C HIS A 262 10.66 28.85 31.50
N ALA A 263 9.71 29.42 30.76
CA ALA A 263 8.93 30.59 31.18
C ALA A 263 7.79 30.24 32.15
N GLY A 264 7.34 28.98 32.19
CA GLY A 264 6.12 28.57 32.87
C GLY A 264 4.91 29.31 32.28
N LEU A 265 4.00 29.79 33.15
CA LEU A 265 3.05 30.85 32.80
C LEU A 265 3.54 32.16 33.41
N SER A 266 4.12 33.02 32.58
CA SER A 266 4.63 34.34 32.95
C SER A 266 3.87 35.46 32.23
N TYR A 267 4.07 36.71 32.65
CA TYR A 267 3.51 37.87 31.94
C TYR A 267 4.48 39.05 31.89
N ARG A 268 4.39 39.84 30.82
CA ARG A 268 5.05 41.13 30.64
C ARG A 268 4.00 42.24 30.60
N LEU A 269 4.29 43.39 31.18
CA LEU A 269 3.43 44.56 31.08
C LEU A 269 3.39 45.05 29.63
N ASN A 270 2.21 45.42 29.15
CA ASN A 270 2.01 45.89 27.79
C ASN A 270 1.12 47.15 27.82
N GLU A 271 1.50 48.21 27.12
CA GLU A 271 0.77 49.48 27.11
C GLU A 271 -0.49 49.46 26.22
N ARG A 272 -0.70 48.42 25.40
CA ARG A 272 -1.80 48.35 24.42
C ARG A 272 -2.42 46.96 24.29
N CYS A 273 -3.69 46.83 24.67
CA CYS A 273 -4.58 45.81 24.11
C CYS A 273 -5.45 46.47 23.02
N ASP A 274 -5.67 45.77 21.91
CA ASP A 274 -6.76 46.12 21.00
C ASP A 274 -8.08 45.89 21.73
N ASN A 275 -8.81 46.97 22.00
CA ASN A 275 -10.13 46.94 22.63
C ASN A 275 -11.17 46.42 21.62
N GLY A 276 -11.13 45.11 21.36
CA GLY A 276 -12.16 44.41 20.60
C GLY A 276 -13.52 44.53 21.29
N SER A 277 -14.59 44.60 20.49
CA SER A 277 -15.98 44.59 20.98
C SER A 277 -16.35 43.25 21.61
N GLU A 278 -15.73 42.17 21.17
CA GLU A 278 -15.85 40.83 21.74
C GLU A 278 -14.74 40.58 22.77
N LYS A 279 -15.08 39.78 23.80
CA LYS A 279 -14.13 39.35 24.82
C LYS A 279 -14.50 37.96 25.33
N THR A 280 -13.51 37.09 25.42
CA THR A 280 -13.64 35.76 26.03
C THR A 280 -12.91 35.76 27.38
N LEU A 281 -13.54 35.19 28.39
CA LEU A 281 -13.06 35.20 29.77
C LEU A 281 -12.68 33.79 30.21
N MET A 282 -11.38 33.53 30.30
CA MET A 282 -10.81 32.29 30.82
C MET A 282 -10.63 32.38 32.34
N GLN A 283 -10.94 31.29 33.05
CA GLN A 283 -10.71 31.15 34.48
C GLN A 283 -9.62 30.11 34.73
N LEU A 284 -8.52 30.51 35.38
CA LEU A 284 -7.41 29.63 35.72
C LEU A 284 -7.32 29.45 37.24
N LYS A 285 -7.60 28.24 37.73
CA LYS A 285 -7.49 27.90 39.15
C LYS A 285 -6.07 27.39 39.46
N LEU A 286 -5.24 28.26 40.04
CA LEU A 286 -3.90 27.88 40.50
C LEU A 286 -3.97 27.15 41.86
N SER A 287 -3.09 26.18 42.06
CA SER A 287 -2.91 25.52 43.35
C SER A 287 -2.47 26.54 44.41
N GLY A 288 -3.00 26.43 45.63
CA GLY A 288 -2.76 27.40 46.71
C GLY A 288 -3.47 28.76 46.57
N ALA A 289 -3.97 29.14 45.39
CA ALA A 289 -4.68 30.41 45.20
C ALA A 289 -6.14 30.32 45.64
N ALA A 290 -6.59 31.22 46.53
CA ALA A 290 -7.98 31.22 47.02
C ALA A 290 -9.01 31.47 45.90
N LYS A 291 -8.76 32.47 45.04
CA LYS A 291 -9.61 32.82 43.88
C LYS A 291 -8.95 32.39 42.57
N PRO A 292 -9.71 32.04 41.51
CA PRO A 292 -9.14 31.82 40.18
C PRO A 292 -8.58 33.13 39.61
N VAL A 293 -7.53 33.01 38.80
CA VAL A 293 -7.02 34.10 37.96
C VAL A 293 -7.94 34.26 36.76
N MET A 294 -8.36 35.48 36.51
CA MET A 294 -9.26 35.82 35.40
C MET A 294 -8.42 36.38 34.25
N ILE A 295 -8.53 35.78 33.07
CA ILE A 295 -7.78 36.19 31.87
C ILE A 295 -8.78 36.53 30.77
N THR A 296 -8.77 37.79 30.33
CA THR A 296 -9.57 38.28 29.21
C THR A 296 -8.75 38.22 27.92
N LEU A 297 -9.31 37.61 26.88
CA LEU A 297 -8.74 37.49 25.53
C LEU A 297 -9.75 38.02 24.49
N SER A 298 -9.27 38.40 23.31
CA SER A 298 -10.10 39.07 22.28
C SER A 298 -11.03 38.14 21.50
N THR A 299 -10.72 36.84 21.41
CA THR A 299 -11.54 35.85 20.71
C THR A 299 -11.70 34.56 21.50
N GLU A 300 -12.69 33.74 21.14
CA GLU A 300 -12.87 32.40 21.71
C GLU A 300 -11.68 31.48 21.35
N GLU A 301 -11.21 31.58 20.11
CA GLU A 301 -10.14 30.78 19.52
C GLU A 301 -8.80 31.01 20.24
N LEU A 302 -8.50 32.25 20.63
CA LEU A 302 -7.32 32.57 21.44
C LEU A 302 -7.42 32.00 22.87
N ALA A 303 -8.62 32.00 23.46
CA ALA A 303 -8.85 31.38 24.77
C ALA A 303 -8.74 29.86 24.72
N GLN A 304 -9.28 29.22 23.69
CA GLN A 304 -9.10 27.77 23.46
C GLN A 304 -7.63 27.42 23.20
N SER A 305 -6.91 28.24 22.43
CA SER A 305 -5.48 28.04 22.14
C SER A 305 -4.61 28.13 23.39
N LEU A 306 -4.80 29.15 24.23
CA LEU A 306 -4.09 29.31 25.51
C LEU A 306 -4.43 28.17 26.48
N ALA A 307 -5.70 27.78 26.56
CA ALA A 307 -6.13 26.69 27.43
C ALA A 307 -5.50 25.36 27.02
N HIS A 308 -5.52 25.02 25.73
CA HIS A 308 -4.85 23.83 25.18
C HIS A 308 -3.35 23.82 25.49
N LEU A 309 -2.67 24.96 25.40
CA LEU A 309 -1.25 25.06 25.69
C LEU A 309 -0.93 24.78 27.17
N LEU A 310 -1.68 25.42 28.09
CA LEU A 310 -1.51 25.24 29.53
C LEU A 310 -1.88 23.82 29.99
N ASP A 311 -2.94 23.25 29.40
CA ASP A 311 -3.41 21.89 29.68
C ASP A 311 -2.38 20.85 29.23
N GLY A 312 -1.86 20.94 28.00
CA GLY A 312 -0.86 19.98 27.52
C GLY A 312 0.49 20.06 28.27
N TYR A 313 0.94 21.25 28.70
CA TYR A 313 2.08 21.33 29.63
C TYR A 313 1.75 20.73 31.01
N GLN A 314 0.52 20.87 31.50
CA GLN A 314 0.09 20.22 32.75
C GLN A 314 0.08 18.69 32.59
N MET A 315 -0.43 18.15 31.48
CA MET A 315 -0.40 16.71 31.18
C MET A 315 1.03 16.19 31.07
N LEU A 316 1.88 16.87 30.29
CA LEU A 316 3.29 16.51 30.06
C LEU A 316 4.10 16.43 31.36
N TYR A 317 4.00 17.44 32.24
CA TYR A 317 4.81 17.48 33.46
C TYR A 317 4.24 16.69 34.65
N ASN A 318 2.92 16.51 34.72
CA ASN A 318 2.29 15.84 35.88
C ASN A 318 1.89 14.39 35.60
N GLN A 319 1.92 13.92 34.35
CA GLN A 319 1.41 12.62 33.92
C GLN A 319 -0.02 12.38 34.42
N ARG A 320 -0.88 13.37 34.21
CA ARG A 320 -2.29 13.38 34.63
C ARG A 320 -3.18 13.68 33.44
N ASP A 321 -4.43 13.28 33.56
CA ASP A 321 -5.49 13.66 32.62
C ASP A 321 -5.63 15.19 32.51
N SER A 322 -6.15 15.61 31.36
CA SER A 322 -6.56 16.98 31.05
C SER A 322 -7.42 17.58 32.16
N VAL A 323 -7.11 18.82 32.53
CA VAL A 323 -7.92 19.65 33.43
C VAL A 323 -8.81 20.64 32.66
N PHE A 324 -8.68 20.71 31.33
CA PHE A 324 -9.43 21.62 30.48
C PHE A 324 -10.82 21.09 30.08
N LYS A 325 -11.86 21.80 30.52
CA LYS A 325 -13.26 21.52 30.18
C LYS A 325 -13.75 22.40 29.05
N LEU A 326 -13.76 21.87 27.83
CA LEU A 326 -14.36 22.53 26.67
C LEU A 326 -15.86 22.21 26.57
N LYS A 327 -16.69 23.20 26.23
CA LYS A 327 -18.09 22.94 25.84
C LYS A 327 -18.12 22.04 24.61
N GLY A 328 -18.78 20.89 24.71
CA GLY A 328 -18.71 19.82 23.72
C GLY A 328 -17.90 18.62 24.19
N ILE A 329 -16.74 18.83 24.82
CA ILE A 329 -16.07 17.79 25.62
C ILE A 329 -16.94 17.41 26.81
N GLU A 330 -17.70 18.35 27.38
CA GLU A 330 -18.73 18.05 28.39
C GLU A 330 -19.75 16.97 27.95
N ARG A 331 -20.00 16.73 26.64
CA ARG A 331 -20.84 15.59 26.20
C ARG A 331 -20.09 14.26 26.26
N CYS A 332 -18.77 14.26 26.09
CA CYS A 332 -17.93 13.11 26.34
C CYS A 332 -17.75 12.87 27.86
N GLU A 333 -17.61 13.94 28.66
CA GLU A 333 -17.54 13.85 30.12
C GLU A 333 -18.89 13.50 30.78
N THR A 334 -20.05 13.97 30.30
CA THR A 334 -21.37 13.69 30.91
C THR A 334 -21.96 12.33 30.51
N MET A 335 -21.38 11.67 29.51
CA MET A 335 -21.40 10.21 29.40
C MET A 335 -20.36 9.56 30.33
N THR A 336 -20.06 10.20 31.48
CA THR A 336 -19.01 9.90 32.47
C THR A 336 -18.64 8.42 32.49
N MET A 337 -17.37 8.03 32.46
CA MET A 337 -16.40 8.27 33.55
C MET A 337 -17.00 8.07 34.97
N HIS A 338 -18.12 7.37 35.06
CA HIS A 338 -18.53 6.69 36.27
C HIS A 338 -17.59 5.51 36.40
N GLU A 339 -16.73 5.61 37.39
CA GLU A 339 -15.93 4.53 37.94
C GLU A 339 -16.80 3.27 38.07
N ALA A 340 -16.70 2.40 37.07
CA ALA A 340 -17.33 1.10 37.09
C ALA A 340 -16.52 0.21 38.04
N THR A 341 -16.69 0.44 39.35
CA THR A 341 -16.29 -0.46 40.42
C THR A 341 -17.14 -1.73 40.33
N ILE A 342 -16.90 -2.51 39.27
CA ILE A 342 -17.38 -3.86 39.13
C ILE A 342 -16.48 -4.70 40.03
N ARG A 343 -16.94 -4.92 41.28
CA ARG A 343 -16.49 -6.08 42.07
C ARG A 343 -16.46 -7.29 41.14
N PRO A 344 -15.40 -8.12 41.14
CA PRO A 344 -15.16 -9.10 40.10
C PRO A 344 -16.36 -10.01 39.89
N LYS A 345 -17.12 -9.69 38.83
CA LYS A 345 -18.10 -10.55 38.22
C LYS A 345 -17.50 -10.96 36.90
N THR A 346 -17.37 -12.27 36.73
CA THR A 346 -16.91 -12.97 35.53
C THR A 346 -17.27 -12.22 34.24
N PRO A 347 -16.31 -11.96 33.33
CA PRO A 347 -16.52 -11.09 32.19
C PRO A 347 -17.52 -11.69 31.20
N ASN A 348 -18.75 -11.19 31.21
CA ASN A 348 -19.71 -11.44 30.14
C ASN A 348 -19.31 -10.63 28.90
N THR A 349 -18.76 -11.35 27.93
CA THR A 349 -18.56 -10.92 26.54
C THR A 349 -19.86 -10.44 25.91
N THR A 350 -19.87 -9.21 25.39
CA THR A 350 -20.66 -8.74 24.23
C THR A 350 -20.13 -7.34 23.85
N GLY A 351 -19.80 -6.99 22.61
CA GLY A 351 -19.88 -7.75 21.36
C GLY A 351 -18.50 -8.05 20.74
N ILE A 352 -17.92 -9.18 21.13
CA ILE A 352 -17.33 -10.08 20.14
C ILE A 352 -18.51 -10.90 19.60
N ASP A 353 -18.48 -11.34 18.34
CA ASP A 353 -19.43 -12.37 17.90
C ASP A 353 -19.26 -13.61 18.79
N ASN A 354 -20.27 -13.95 19.59
CA ASN A 354 -20.19 -15.08 20.54
C ASN A 354 -19.91 -16.42 19.81
N ASN A 355 -20.10 -16.45 18.49
CA ASN A 355 -19.90 -17.58 17.58
C ASN A 355 -18.42 -17.99 17.34
N ILE A 356 -17.44 -17.24 17.85
CA ILE A 356 -16.00 -17.56 17.70
C ILE A 356 -15.27 -17.89 19.00
N ARG A 357 -15.85 -17.59 20.18
CA ARG A 357 -15.16 -17.75 21.47
C ARG A 357 -15.24 -19.21 21.94
N LEU A 358 -14.08 -19.83 22.13
CA LEU A 358 -13.97 -21.17 22.70
C LEU A 358 -13.56 -21.11 24.17
N ARG A 359 -14.06 -22.06 24.95
CA ARG A 359 -13.68 -22.29 26.34
C ARG A 359 -12.40 -23.13 26.40
N ARG A 360 -11.38 -22.67 27.11
CA ARG A 360 -10.07 -23.35 27.21
C ARG A 360 -10.18 -24.77 27.76
N GLU A 361 -11.15 -25.02 28.63
CA GLU A 361 -11.41 -26.33 29.25
C GLU A 361 -11.85 -27.40 28.24
N LEU A 362 -12.36 -26.98 27.07
CA LEU A 362 -12.73 -27.88 25.97
C LEU A 362 -11.53 -28.30 25.11
N ILE A 363 -10.31 -27.85 25.42
CA ILE A 363 -9.13 -28.07 24.59
C ILE A 363 -8.03 -28.76 25.39
N THR A 364 -7.75 -30.01 25.04
CA THR A 364 -6.63 -30.78 25.61
C THR A 364 -5.40 -30.64 24.72
N LEU A 365 -4.44 -29.79 25.09
CA LEU A 365 -3.14 -29.71 24.43
C LEU A 365 -2.39 -31.06 24.47
N LYS A 366 -1.60 -31.33 23.44
CA LYS A 366 -0.75 -32.51 23.27
C LYS A 366 0.70 -32.06 22.97
N GLU A 367 1.31 -32.62 21.93
CA GLU A 367 2.68 -32.33 21.52
C GLU A 367 2.85 -30.97 20.83
N LEU A 368 4.03 -30.37 20.98
CA LEU A 368 4.45 -29.19 20.23
C LEU A 368 4.75 -29.61 18.78
N ILE A 369 4.10 -28.98 17.80
CA ILE A 369 4.25 -29.29 16.36
C ILE A 369 4.91 -28.15 15.57
N GLY A 370 5.09 -26.97 16.17
CA GLY A 370 5.83 -25.87 15.55
C GLY A 370 6.21 -24.80 16.58
N GLY A 371 7.34 -24.12 16.38
CA GLY A 371 7.80 -23.03 17.24
C GLY A 371 8.52 -21.96 16.44
N GLY A 372 8.12 -20.71 16.59
CA GLY A 372 8.66 -19.63 15.75
C GLY A 372 8.46 -18.21 16.28
N GLN A 373 8.64 -17.24 15.38
CA GLN A 373 8.54 -15.82 15.72
C GLN A 373 7.16 -15.42 16.28
N PHE A 374 6.10 -16.10 15.84
CA PHE A 374 4.70 -15.78 16.16
C PHE A 374 4.10 -16.58 17.34
N GLY A 375 4.89 -17.44 17.99
CA GLY A 375 4.43 -18.26 19.12
C GLY A 375 4.74 -19.75 18.95
N ASN A 376 4.16 -20.55 19.83
CA ASN A 376 4.25 -22.02 19.81
C ASN A 376 2.93 -22.60 19.29
N VAL A 377 3.01 -23.60 18.41
CA VAL A 377 1.86 -24.32 17.87
C VAL A 377 1.87 -25.74 18.43
N TYR A 378 0.78 -26.13 19.08
CA TYR A 378 0.59 -27.46 19.64
C TYR A 378 -0.51 -28.20 18.89
N LYS A 379 -0.36 -29.51 18.74
CA LYS A 379 -1.48 -30.39 18.44
C LYS A 379 -2.38 -30.46 19.68
N ALA A 380 -3.69 -30.52 19.49
CA ALA A 380 -4.65 -30.63 20.59
C ALA A 380 -5.89 -31.41 20.16
N ILE A 381 -6.71 -31.77 21.15
CA ILE A 381 -8.07 -32.28 20.95
C ILE A 381 -9.05 -31.22 21.43
N TYR A 382 -9.94 -30.76 20.55
CA TYR A 382 -11.09 -29.94 20.89
C TYR A 382 -12.32 -30.84 21.11
N HIS A 383 -13.04 -30.61 22.20
CA HIS A 383 -14.28 -31.28 22.55
C HIS A 383 -15.46 -30.39 22.17
N ASP A 384 -16.10 -30.68 21.03
CA ASP A 384 -17.29 -29.96 20.59
C ASP A 384 -18.50 -30.46 21.38
N THR A 385 -18.92 -29.68 22.38
CA THR A 385 -20.05 -30.04 23.25
C THR A 385 -21.43 -29.91 22.59
N GLU A 386 -21.53 -29.29 21.41
CA GLU A 386 -22.80 -29.21 20.67
C GLU A 386 -23.04 -30.44 19.80
N LYS A 387 -21.96 -31.07 19.34
CA LYS A 387 -21.98 -32.29 18.49
C LYS A 387 -21.62 -33.58 19.21
N ASP A 388 -21.08 -33.48 20.43
CA ASP A 388 -20.44 -34.57 21.20
C ASP A 388 -19.25 -35.22 20.44
N GLU A 389 -18.51 -34.39 19.70
CA GLU A 389 -17.39 -34.83 18.85
C GLU A 389 -16.02 -34.45 19.44
N ARG A 390 -15.00 -35.25 19.08
CA ARG A 390 -13.59 -34.99 19.43
C ARG A 390 -12.81 -34.68 18.16
N ILE A 391 -12.47 -33.42 17.98
CA ILE A 391 -11.82 -32.90 16.77
C ILE A 391 -10.33 -32.72 17.05
N ALA A 392 -9.47 -33.23 16.16
CA ALA A 392 -8.03 -32.95 16.20
C ALA A 392 -7.77 -31.54 15.63
N VAL A 393 -7.08 -30.69 16.40
CA VAL A 393 -6.91 -29.27 16.09
C VAL A 393 -5.45 -28.83 16.29
N ALA A 394 -5.04 -27.77 15.62
CA ALA A 394 -3.81 -27.05 15.90
C ALA A 394 -4.11 -25.84 16.79
N VAL A 395 -3.29 -25.60 17.81
CA VAL A 395 -3.45 -24.50 18.76
C VAL A 395 -2.21 -23.62 18.73
N LYS A 396 -2.33 -22.44 18.12
CA LYS A 396 -1.28 -21.41 18.10
C LYS A 396 -1.43 -20.55 19.36
N VAL A 397 -0.46 -20.64 20.27
CA VAL A 397 -0.39 -19.85 21.49
C VAL A 397 0.29 -18.53 21.18
N CYS A 398 -0.47 -17.44 21.23
CA CYS A 398 0.03 -16.08 21.04
C CYS A 398 0.96 -15.70 22.21
N LYS A 399 1.99 -14.89 21.92
CA LYS A 399 2.98 -14.47 22.92
C LYS A 399 2.36 -13.52 23.95
N SER A 400 2.79 -13.67 25.20
CA SER A 400 2.24 -12.99 26.40
C SER A 400 2.45 -11.48 26.47
N ASP A 401 3.31 -10.94 25.61
CA ASP A 401 3.76 -9.54 25.66
C ASP A 401 2.89 -8.62 24.79
N ALA A 402 1.73 -9.11 24.36
CA ALA A 402 0.75 -8.38 23.56
C ALA A 402 -0.05 -7.41 24.43
N GLU A 403 0.06 -6.11 24.15
CA GLU A 403 -0.78 -5.08 24.78
C GLU A 403 -2.28 -5.38 24.55
N PRO A 404 -3.20 -4.86 25.38
CA PRO A 404 -4.64 -5.05 25.20
C PRO A 404 -5.15 -4.66 23.79
N ALA A 405 -4.49 -3.69 23.15
CA ALA A 405 -4.76 -3.29 21.77
C ALA A 405 -4.38 -4.35 20.74
N ASP A 406 -3.27 -5.08 20.94
CA ASP A 406 -2.86 -6.18 20.05
C ASP A 406 -3.79 -7.39 20.21
N THR A 407 -4.24 -7.66 21.44
CA THR A 407 -5.31 -8.64 21.73
C THR A 407 -6.59 -8.32 20.96
N GLN A 408 -7.02 -7.05 20.92
CA GLN A 408 -8.21 -6.65 20.16
C GLN A 408 -8.03 -6.80 18.64
N LEU A 409 -6.85 -6.47 18.10
CA LEU A 409 -6.54 -6.65 16.68
C LEU A 409 -6.57 -8.13 16.27
N ILE A 410 -5.98 -9.02 17.07
CA ILE A 410 -6.01 -10.48 16.81
C ILE A 410 -7.47 -10.99 16.81
N LEU A 411 -8.34 -10.47 17.68
CA LEU A 411 -9.76 -10.85 17.70
C LEU A 411 -10.55 -10.32 16.49
N GLN A 412 -10.23 -9.12 15.99
CA GLN A 412 -10.80 -8.60 14.75
C GLN A 412 -10.36 -9.41 13.53
N GLU A 413 -9.07 -9.69 13.39
CA GLU A 413 -8.51 -10.56 12.35
C GLU A 413 -9.11 -11.97 12.42
N SER A 414 -9.21 -12.56 13.62
CA SER A 414 -9.86 -13.86 13.86
C SER A 414 -11.34 -13.88 13.45
N SER A 415 -12.08 -12.78 13.68
CA SER A 415 -13.49 -12.67 13.29
C SER A 415 -13.67 -12.69 11.77
N LEU A 416 -12.72 -12.12 11.01
CA LEU A 416 -12.68 -12.21 9.55
C LEU A 416 -12.27 -13.62 9.10
N MET A 417 -11.17 -14.15 9.66
CA MET A 417 -10.65 -15.49 9.34
C MET A 417 -11.68 -16.62 9.56
N ARG A 418 -12.56 -16.48 10.55
CA ARG A 418 -13.67 -17.42 10.80
C ARG A 418 -14.56 -17.60 9.58
N ASN A 419 -14.77 -16.53 8.83
CA ASN A 419 -15.72 -16.49 7.71
C ASN A 419 -15.11 -16.98 6.39
N PHE A 420 -13.80 -17.23 6.33
CA PHE A 420 -13.19 -17.89 5.18
C PHE A 420 -13.66 -19.34 5.11
N ARG A 421 -14.36 -19.67 4.02
CA ARG A 421 -14.89 -20.99 3.70
C ARG A 421 -14.36 -21.38 2.32
N HIS A 422 -13.20 -22.04 2.32
CA HIS A 422 -12.53 -22.45 1.09
C HIS A 422 -11.80 -23.78 1.30
N ALA A 423 -11.79 -24.66 0.30
CA ALA A 423 -11.15 -25.97 0.41
C ALA A 423 -9.63 -25.86 0.69
N HIS A 424 -9.00 -24.82 0.14
CA HIS A 424 -7.55 -24.58 0.21
C HIS A 424 -7.13 -23.48 1.20
N ILE A 425 -7.92 -23.23 2.25
CA ILE A 425 -7.59 -22.32 3.36
C ILE A 425 -7.76 -23.06 4.69
N ILE A 426 -6.79 -22.90 5.60
CA ILE A 426 -6.89 -23.46 6.96
C ILE A 426 -8.03 -22.78 7.73
N GLN A 427 -9.02 -23.56 8.15
CA GLN A 427 -10.19 -23.05 8.86
C GLN A 427 -9.83 -22.63 10.30
N LEU A 428 -10.22 -21.41 10.69
CA LEU A 428 -10.28 -21.03 12.10
C LEU A 428 -11.52 -21.67 12.76
N ILE A 429 -11.28 -22.52 13.76
CA ILE A 429 -12.30 -23.20 14.57
C ILE A 429 -12.78 -22.30 15.71
N GLY A 430 -11.90 -21.46 16.27
CA GLY A 430 -12.27 -20.40 17.21
C GLY A 430 -11.08 -19.88 18.02
N VAL A 431 -11.36 -19.08 19.05
CA VAL A 431 -10.34 -18.38 19.85
C VAL A 431 -10.61 -18.56 21.35
N CYS A 432 -9.61 -19.00 22.12
CA CYS A 432 -9.64 -18.88 23.58
C CYS A 432 -8.97 -17.55 23.96
N VAL A 433 -9.77 -16.61 24.46
CA VAL A 433 -9.33 -15.23 24.75
C VAL A 433 -8.57 -15.08 26.07
N ASP A 434 -8.57 -16.11 26.91
CA ASP A 434 -7.89 -16.10 28.20
C ASP A 434 -6.38 -16.09 27.99
N GLN A 435 -5.63 -15.27 28.73
CA GLN A 435 -4.18 -15.17 28.51
C GLN A 435 -3.43 -16.48 28.90
N PRO A 436 -2.37 -16.87 28.18
CA PRO A 436 -1.97 -16.37 26.86
C PRO A 436 -2.99 -16.78 25.78
N MET A 437 -3.42 -15.87 24.89
CA MET A 437 -4.48 -16.16 23.91
C MET A 437 -4.14 -17.36 23.00
N TRP A 438 -5.14 -18.19 22.68
CA TRP A 438 -5.00 -19.34 21.77
C TRP A 438 -5.89 -19.20 20.53
N LEU A 439 -5.29 -19.31 19.34
CA LEU A 439 -6.02 -19.51 18.08
C LEU A 439 -6.15 -21.01 17.82
N VAL A 440 -7.38 -21.48 17.59
CA VAL A 440 -7.72 -22.89 17.38
C VAL A 440 -8.05 -23.09 15.91
N LEU A 441 -7.22 -23.88 15.22
CA LEU A 441 -7.18 -24.04 13.78
C LEU A 441 -7.40 -25.50 13.41
N GLU A 442 -7.83 -25.74 12.17
CA GLU A 442 -7.78 -27.07 11.55
C GLU A 442 -6.35 -27.65 11.61
N LEU A 443 -6.22 -28.93 11.95
CA LEU A 443 -4.93 -29.62 11.98
C LEU A 443 -4.60 -30.20 10.59
N ALA A 444 -3.53 -29.72 9.97
CA ALA A 444 -2.93 -30.32 8.79
C ALA A 444 -1.93 -31.42 9.21
N PRO A 445 -2.18 -32.72 8.92
CA PRO A 445 -1.38 -33.81 9.50
C PRO A 445 0.07 -33.90 9.00
N HIS A 446 0.37 -33.39 7.80
CA HIS A 446 1.68 -33.53 7.15
C HIS A 446 2.59 -32.29 7.29
N GLY A 447 2.23 -31.32 8.13
CA GLY A 447 3.09 -30.17 8.45
C GLY A 447 3.20 -29.11 7.35
N GLU A 448 4.32 -28.37 7.34
CA GLU A 448 4.57 -27.31 6.35
C GLU A 448 4.98 -27.86 4.99
N LEU A 449 4.46 -27.27 3.91
CA LEU A 449 4.73 -27.71 2.54
C LEU A 449 6.22 -27.65 2.20
N ARG A 450 6.96 -26.67 2.72
CA ARG A 450 8.40 -26.55 2.45
C ARG A 450 9.22 -27.74 2.97
N GLU A 451 8.89 -28.26 4.15
CA GLU A 451 9.52 -29.47 4.69
C GLU A 451 9.06 -30.72 3.93
N TYR A 452 7.75 -30.84 3.68
CA TYR A 452 7.17 -31.93 2.89
C TYR A 452 7.80 -32.08 1.49
N LEU A 453 7.99 -30.95 0.77
CA LEU A 453 8.64 -30.92 -0.55
C LEU A 453 10.10 -31.44 -0.51
N GLN A 454 10.80 -31.25 0.60
CA GLN A 454 12.19 -31.69 0.77
C GLN A 454 12.27 -33.16 1.18
N GLN A 455 11.33 -33.63 1.99
CA GLN A 455 11.23 -35.03 2.43
C GLN A 455 10.77 -35.95 1.30
N GLU A 456 9.72 -35.57 0.57
CA GLU A 456 9.08 -36.39 -0.48
C GLU A 456 9.59 -36.07 -1.90
N LYS A 457 10.70 -35.34 -2.03
CA LYS A 457 11.27 -34.83 -3.30
C LYS A 457 11.38 -35.85 -4.44
N ASP A 458 11.61 -37.12 -4.08
CA ASP A 458 11.85 -38.24 -4.99
C ASP A 458 10.54 -38.89 -5.46
N TRP A 459 9.45 -38.75 -4.69
CA TRP A 459 8.09 -39.23 -5.01
C TRP A 459 7.19 -38.14 -5.61
N LEU A 460 7.61 -36.88 -5.56
CA LEU A 460 6.85 -35.74 -6.08
C LEU A 460 6.97 -35.60 -7.60
N SER A 461 5.93 -36.04 -8.29
CA SER A 461 5.72 -35.82 -9.73
C SER A 461 5.39 -34.35 -10.06
N LEU A 462 5.65 -33.95 -11.30
CA LEU A 462 5.29 -32.62 -11.82
C LEU A 462 3.79 -32.32 -11.61
N ARG A 463 2.93 -33.30 -11.90
CA ARG A 463 1.47 -33.23 -11.71
C ARG A 463 1.10 -32.80 -10.27
N THR A 464 1.76 -33.35 -9.26
CA THR A 464 1.52 -33.01 -7.84
C THR A 464 1.99 -31.58 -7.51
N LEU A 465 3.13 -31.16 -8.05
CA LEU A 465 3.64 -29.78 -7.89
C LEU A 465 2.70 -28.74 -8.53
N THR A 466 2.23 -29.02 -9.74
CA THR A 466 1.23 -28.20 -10.46
C THR A 466 -0.10 -28.16 -9.71
N LEU A 467 -0.55 -29.29 -9.15
CA LEU A 467 -1.76 -29.36 -8.32
C LEU A 467 -1.65 -28.47 -7.08
N PHE A 468 -0.54 -28.55 -6.32
CA PHE A 468 -0.33 -27.69 -5.16
C PHE A 468 -0.32 -26.20 -5.54
N ALA A 469 0.34 -25.85 -6.65
CA ALA A 469 0.34 -24.48 -7.15
C ALA A 469 -1.08 -24.00 -7.53
N SER A 470 -1.90 -24.82 -8.22
CA SER A 470 -3.28 -24.46 -8.59
C SER A 470 -4.16 -24.26 -7.35
N GLN A 471 -4.09 -25.17 -6.38
CA GLN A 471 -4.85 -25.09 -5.12
C GLN A 471 -4.57 -23.80 -4.33
N ILE A 472 -3.32 -23.33 -4.32
CA ILE A 472 -2.97 -22.05 -3.68
C ILE A 472 -3.41 -20.85 -4.53
N CYS A 473 -3.36 -20.94 -5.86
CA CYS A 473 -3.94 -19.92 -6.74
C CYS A 473 -5.44 -19.71 -6.47
N ASP A 474 -6.20 -20.81 -6.40
CA ASP A 474 -7.63 -20.84 -6.07
C ASP A 474 -7.90 -20.18 -4.71
N SER A 475 -7.12 -20.54 -3.68
CA SER A 475 -7.19 -19.90 -2.36
C SER A 475 -6.97 -18.39 -2.40
N LEU A 476 -6.07 -17.92 -3.29
CA LEU A 476 -5.73 -16.50 -3.42
C LEU A 476 -6.81 -15.74 -4.20
N VAL A 477 -7.39 -16.34 -5.24
CA VAL A 477 -8.57 -15.81 -5.94
C VAL A 477 -9.73 -15.61 -4.97
N TYR A 478 -9.99 -16.59 -4.11
CA TYR A 478 -10.98 -16.48 -3.05
C TYR A 478 -10.68 -15.31 -2.09
N LEU A 479 -9.48 -15.24 -1.52
CA LEU A 479 -9.10 -14.17 -0.59
C LEU A 479 -9.23 -12.77 -1.23
N HIS A 480 -8.74 -12.60 -2.46
CA HIS A 480 -8.86 -11.35 -3.20
C HIS A 480 -10.32 -10.97 -3.50
N SER A 481 -11.20 -11.94 -3.78
CA SER A 481 -12.63 -11.68 -3.93
C SER A 481 -13.28 -11.14 -2.64
N THR A 482 -12.76 -11.55 -1.47
CA THR A 482 -13.13 -11.02 -0.15
C THR A 482 -12.36 -9.75 0.27
N ARG A 483 -11.55 -9.16 -0.64
CA ARG A 483 -10.68 -7.98 -0.40
C ARG A 483 -9.63 -8.18 0.69
N PHE A 484 -9.23 -9.43 0.90
CA PHE A 484 -8.23 -9.79 1.90
C PHE A 484 -6.85 -9.98 1.27
N VAL A 485 -5.81 -9.46 1.92
CA VAL A 485 -4.41 -9.58 1.46
C VAL A 485 -3.61 -10.29 2.54
N HIS A 486 -2.98 -11.40 2.16
CA HIS A 486 -2.25 -12.34 2.98
C HIS A 486 -0.89 -11.81 3.45
N ARG A 487 -0.14 -11.10 2.61
CA ARG A 487 1.11 -10.38 2.92
C ARG A 487 2.35 -11.22 3.25
N ASP A 488 2.18 -12.53 3.42
CA ASP A 488 3.29 -13.47 3.58
C ASP A 488 3.00 -14.82 2.91
N ILE A 489 2.82 -14.82 1.58
CA ILE A 489 2.60 -16.05 0.81
C ILE A 489 3.97 -16.71 0.52
N ALA A 490 4.17 -17.92 1.05
CA ALA A 490 5.41 -18.70 0.92
C ALA A 490 5.16 -20.17 1.29
N ALA A 491 6.03 -21.08 0.85
CA ALA A 491 5.87 -22.52 1.09
C ALA A 491 5.90 -22.92 2.59
N ARG A 492 6.46 -22.08 3.46
CA ARG A 492 6.45 -22.24 4.93
C ARG A 492 5.10 -21.91 5.59
N ASN A 493 4.26 -21.11 4.92
CA ASN A 493 2.93 -20.70 5.39
C ASN A 493 1.81 -21.47 4.65
N ILE A 494 2.16 -22.58 4.00
CA ILE A 494 1.22 -23.51 3.38
C ILE A 494 1.36 -24.85 4.10
N LEU A 495 0.24 -25.47 4.45
CA LEU A 495 0.21 -26.74 5.17
C LEU A 495 -0.34 -27.85 4.28
N VAL A 496 0.22 -29.06 4.45
CA VAL A 496 -0.18 -30.26 3.71
C VAL A 496 -1.22 -31.03 4.53
N CYS A 497 -2.45 -31.09 4.01
CA CYS A 497 -3.57 -31.80 4.66
C CYS A 497 -3.65 -33.26 4.19
N SER A 498 -3.27 -33.53 2.94
CA SER A 498 -3.04 -34.87 2.39
C SER A 498 -2.06 -34.77 1.22
N PRO A 499 -1.54 -35.89 0.68
CA PRO A 499 -0.62 -35.87 -0.48
C PRO A 499 -1.16 -35.18 -1.74
N GLN A 500 -2.47 -34.92 -1.82
CA GLN A 500 -3.14 -34.22 -2.93
C GLN A 500 -3.87 -32.94 -2.47
N CYS A 501 -3.66 -32.46 -1.24
CA CYS A 501 -4.37 -31.29 -0.70
C CYS A 501 -3.44 -30.42 0.15
N VAL A 502 -3.17 -29.21 -0.35
CA VAL A 502 -2.54 -28.11 0.41
C VAL A 502 -3.55 -27.04 0.80
N LYS A 503 -3.26 -26.32 1.88
CA LYS A 503 -4.06 -25.19 2.36
C LYS A 503 -3.17 -24.02 2.77
N LEU A 504 -3.55 -22.80 2.38
CA LEU A 504 -2.91 -21.57 2.80
C LEU A 504 -3.19 -21.29 4.30
N ALA A 505 -2.17 -20.85 5.03
CA ALA A 505 -2.15 -20.73 6.48
C ALA A 505 -1.34 -19.51 6.96
N ASP A 506 -1.34 -19.31 8.27
CA ASP A 506 -0.70 -18.20 9.00
C ASP A 506 -1.06 -16.77 8.53
N PHE A 507 -2.35 -16.48 8.63
CA PHE A 507 -2.96 -15.16 8.52
C PHE A 507 -2.51 -14.13 9.59
N GLY A 508 -1.54 -14.46 10.46
CA GLY A 508 -1.16 -13.66 11.64
C GLY A 508 -0.41 -12.34 11.38
N LEU A 509 -0.37 -11.90 10.12
CA LEU A 509 0.14 -10.59 9.68
C LEU A 509 -0.85 -9.87 8.73
N SER A 510 -1.98 -10.51 8.44
CA SER A 510 -2.77 -10.30 7.24
C SER A 510 -3.98 -9.43 7.57
N ARG A 511 -3.88 -8.14 7.25
CA ARG A 511 -4.97 -7.17 7.49
C ARG A 511 -5.78 -7.01 6.21
N ALA A 512 -7.11 -7.16 6.32
CA ALA A 512 -8.04 -6.88 5.25
C ALA A 512 -7.81 -5.47 4.67
N LEU A 513 -7.96 -5.33 3.35
CA LEU A 513 -7.84 -4.03 2.70
C LEU A 513 -9.22 -3.45 2.45
N ASP A 514 -9.45 -2.27 3.02
CA ASP A 514 -10.46 -1.35 2.51
C ASP A 514 -9.84 -0.39 1.48
N TYR A 515 -10.67 -0.01 0.51
CA TYR A 515 -10.40 -0.08 -0.94
C TYR A 515 -9.24 0.76 -1.56
N ASP A 516 -8.45 1.49 -0.77
CA ASP A 516 -7.29 2.30 -1.24
C ASP A 516 -6.14 2.38 -0.21
N ALA A 517 -6.17 1.57 0.86
CA ALA A 517 -5.22 1.68 1.97
C ALA A 517 -3.88 0.96 1.69
N VAL A 518 -2.94 1.68 1.08
CA VAL A 518 -1.52 1.32 1.06
C VAL A 518 -0.99 1.21 2.52
N TYR A 519 -0.97 -0.01 3.05
CA TYR A 519 -0.61 -0.27 4.44
C TYR A 519 0.91 -0.44 4.61
N THR A 520 1.50 0.22 5.61
CA THR A 520 2.94 0.13 5.95
C THR A 520 3.18 -0.68 7.23
N ALA A 521 3.85 -1.82 7.12
CA ALA A 521 4.14 -2.69 8.27
C ALA A 521 5.16 -2.09 9.26
N SER A 522 4.88 -2.17 10.56
CA SER A 522 5.72 -1.60 11.62
C SER A 522 6.70 -2.61 12.25
N ARG A 523 8.00 -2.31 12.17
CA ARG A 523 9.10 -2.82 13.04
C ARG A 523 9.13 -4.36 13.28
N GLY A 524 9.32 -5.14 12.22
CA GLY A 524 9.69 -6.57 12.32
C GLY A 524 10.76 -6.95 11.29
N LYS A 525 11.44 -8.10 11.46
CA LYS A 525 12.27 -8.69 10.41
C LYS A 525 11.37 -9.12 9.25
N LEU A 526 11.51 -8.47 8.09
CA LEU A 526 10.73 -8.77 6.89
C LEU A 526 11.33 -9.96 6.11
N PRO A 527 10.50 -10.77 5.43
CA PRO A 527 10.95 -11.87 4.57
C PRO A 527 11.41 -11.34 3.20
N ILE A 528 12.44 -10.49 3.18
CA ILE A 528 12.91 -9.71 2.00
C ILE A 528 12.95 -10.52 0.70
N LYS A 529 13.38 -11.78 0.75
CA LYS A 529 13.55 -12.66 -0.41
C LYS A 529 12.26 -13.10 -1.11
N TRP A 530 11.11 -12.88 -0.48
CA TRP A 530 9.77 -13.16 -1.01
C TRP A 530 9.01 -11.89 -1.40
N LEU A 531 9.35 -10.76 -0.79
CA LEU A 531 8.58 -9.51 -0.94
C LEU A 531 8.70 -8.88 -2.32
N ALA A 532 7.62 -8.22 -2.74
CA ALA A 532 7.58 -7.37 -3.92
C ALA A 532 8.42 -6.09 -3.74
N PRO A 533 8.93 -5.45 -4.81
CA PRO A 533 9.77 -4.25 -4.74
C PRO A 533 9.13 -3.11 -3.94
N GLU A 534 7.83 -2.89 -4.11
CA GLU A 534 7.06 -1.88 -3.38
C GLU A 534 6.87 -2.27 -1.89
N SER A 535 6.80 -3.56 -1.59
CA SER A 535 6.76 -4.09 -0.22
C SER A 535 8.13 -4.03 0.48
N VAL A 536 9.23 -4.08 -0.27
CA VAL A 536 10.58 -3.86 0.25
C VAL A 536 10.83 -2.36 0.46
N ASN A 537 10.72 -1.56 -0.60
CA ASN A 537 11.19 -0.16 -0.62
C ASN A 537 10.25 0.79 0.11
N TYR A 538 8.94 0.55 0.02
CA TYR A 538 7.91 1.45 0.54
C TYR A 538 7.00 0.79 1.59
N ARG A 539 7.27 -0.48 1.94
CA ARG A 539 6.45 -1.34 2.80
C ARG A 539 4.98 -1.44 2.38
N GLN A 540 4.68 -1.29 1.11
CA GLN A 540 3.31 -1.33 0.59
C GLN A 540 2.87 -2.77 0.37
N PHE A 541 1.65 -3.10 0.80
CA PHE A 541 1.05 -4.42 0.59
C PHE A 541 -0.31 -4.27 -0.09
N SER A 542 -0.52 -5.06 -1.14
CA SER A 542 -1.68 -5.06 -2.03
C SER A 542 -1.93 -6.46 -2.59
N MET A 543 -3.06 -6.66 -3.27
CA MET A 543 -3.32 -7.90 -4.04
C MET A 543 -2.22 -8.17 -5.08
N ALA A 544 -1.59 -7.11 -5.63
CA ALA A 544 -0.46 -7.25 -6.56
C ALA A 544 0.80 -7.79 -5.87
N SER A 545 1.11 -7.31 -4.65
CA SER A 545 2.25 -7.84 -3.88
C SER A 545 2.03 -9.29 -3.44
N ASP A 546 0.79 -9.69 -3.18
CA ASP A 546 0.43 -11.09 -2.93
C ASP A 546 0.61 -11.95 -4.17
N VAL A 547 0.22 -11.45 -5.35
CA VAL A 547 0.48 -12.12 -6.65
C VAL A 547 1.99 -12.29 -6.90
N TRP A 548 2.82 -11.29 -6.57
CA TRP A 548 4.29 -11.44 -6.59
C TRP A 548 4.75 -12.56 -5.64
N MET A 549 4.30 -12.54 -4.39
CA MET A 549 4.69 -13.53 -3.38
C MET A 549 4.24 -14.94 -3.76
N PHE A 550 3.08 -15.07 -4.41
CA PHE A 550 2.62 -16.31 -5.03
C PHE A 550 3.56 -16.78 -6.15
N GLY A 551 4.06 -15.89 -7.01
CA GLY A 551 5.09 -16.23 -8.01
C GLY A 551 6.39 -16.78 -7.38
N VAL A 552 6.86 -16.18 -6.28
CA VAL A 552 8.00 -16.73 -5.51
C VAL A 552 7.64 -18.06 -4.85
N CYS A 553 6.41 -18.23 -4.38
CA CYS A 553 5.93 -19.48 -3.80
C CYS A 553 5.82 -20.61 -4.83
N MET A 554 5.39 -20.33 -6.06
CA MET A 554 5.44 -21.30 -7.17
C MET A 554 6.88 -21.74 -7.44
N TRP A 555 7.82 -20.78 -7.42
CA TRP A 555 9.25 -21.11 -7.55
C TRP A 555 9.75 -22.01 -6.41
N GLU A 556 9.33 -21.77 -5.16
CA GLU A 556 9.63 -22.70 -4.04
C GLU A 556 9.05 -24.10 -4.24
N ILE A 557 7.84 -24.22 -4.83
CA ILE A 557 7.20 -25.50 -5.13
C ILE A 557 8.00 -26.28 -6.19
N TYR A 558 8.27 -25.68 -7.35
CA TYR A 558 9.00 -26.36 -8.43
C TYR A 558 10.49 -26.58 -8.13
N SER A 559 11.07 -25.81 -7.20
CA SER A 559 12.43 -26.03 -6.67
C SER A 559 12.48 -26.97 -5.46
N LEU A 560 11.39 -27.69 -5.15
CA LEU A 560 11.32 -28.69 -4.08
C LEU A 560 11.73 -28.12 -2.70
N GLY A 561 11.23 -26.93 -2.38
CA GLY A 561 11.42 -26.26 -1.09
C GLY A 561 12.77 -25.56 -0.91
N VAL A 562 13.58 -25.43 -1.97
CA VAL A 562 14.80 -24.60 -1.94
C VAL A 562 14.43 -23.15 -1.58
N LYS A 563 15.27 -22.49 -0.79
CA LYS A 563 15.04 -21.10 -0.38
C LYS A 563 15.32 -20.17 -1.57
N PRO A 564 14.42 -19.21 -1.91
CA PRO A 564 14.69 -18.24 -2.96
C PRO A 564 15.97 -17.46 -2.65
N TRP A 565 16.76 -17.22 -3.70
CA TRP A 565 18.07 -16.57 -3.60
C TRP A 565 19.00 -17.21 -2.55
N ALA A 566 19.10 -18.56 -2.50
CA ALA A 566 20.02 -19.26 -1.62
C ALA A 566 21.46 -18.74 -1.75
N GLY A 567 22.19 -18.61 -0.63
CA GLY A 567 23.54 -18.04 -0.59
C GLY A 567 23.65 -16.50 -0.67
N VAL A 568 22.68 -15.81 -1.28
CA VAL A 568 22.70 -14.35 -1.47
C VAL A 568 22.31 -13.61 -0.17
N THR A 569 22.85 -12.42 0.12
CA THR A 569 22.41 -11.64 1.30
C THR A 569 21.09 -10.91 1.01
N ASN A 570 20.38 -10.44 2.05
CA ASN A 570 19.14 -9.69 1.84
C ASN A 570 19.39 -8.36 1.09
N SER A 571 20.53 -7.70 1.27
CA SER A 571 20.85 -6.44 0.59
C SER A 571 21.07 -6.66 -0.91
N ASP A 572 21.84 -7.69 -1.27
CA ASP A 572 22.12 -7.99 -2.68
C ASP A 572 20.86 -8.45 -3.44
N VAL A 573 19.93 -9.14 -2.75
CA VAL A 573 18.62 -9.50 -3.33
C VAL A 573 17.82 -8.27 -3.75
N ILE A 574 17.87 -7.17 -2.98
CA ILE A 574 17.18 -5.92 -3.36
C ILE A 574 17.78 -5.37 -4.66
N MET A 575 19.11 -5.26 -4.71
CA MET A 575 19.82 -4.81 -5.92
C MET A 575 19.52 -5.69 -7.14
N HIS A 576 19.51 -7.01 -6.99
CA HIS A 576 19.16 -7.94 -8.06
C HIS A 576 17.71 -7.75 -8.55
N ILE A 577 16.76 -7.58 -7.63
CA ILE A 577 15.35 -7.36 -7.96
C ILE A 577 15.17 -6.04 -8.74
N GLU A 578 15.81 -4.96 -8.29
CA GLU A 578 15.79 -3.64 -8.95
C GLU A 578 16.45 -3.66 -10.34
N GLN A 579 17.48 -4.47 -10.53
CA GLN A 579 18.11 -4.74 -11.83
C GLN A 579 17.28 -5.66 -12.74
N GLY A 580 16.08 -6.08 -12.32
CA GLY A 580 15.22 -6.98 -13.09
C GLY A 580 15.63 -8.47 -13.05
N SER A 581 16.64 -8.84 -12.25
CA SER A 581 17.08 -10.22 -12.11
C SER A 581 16.03 -11.08 -11.39
N ARG A 582 16.02 -12.38 -11.67
CA ARG A 582 15.12 -13.38 -11.05
C ARG A 582 15.91 -14.61 -10.59
N PRO A 583 15.38 -15.41 -9.64
CA PRO A 583 15.91 -16.75 -9.40
C PRO A 583 15.90 -17.59 -10.69
N PRO A 584 16.86 -18.50 -10.90
CA PRO A 584 16.93 -19.34 -12.10
C PRO A 584 15.74 -20.31 -12.20
N CYS A 585 15.40 -20.76 -13.40
CA CYS A 585 14.34 -21.75 -13.62
C CYS A 585 14.64 -23.05 -12.84
N PRO A 586 13.72 -23.56 -12.00
CA PRO A 586 13.84 -24.89 -11.42
C PRO A 586 13.74 -25.98 -12.49
N GLU A 587 14.51 -27.06 -12.34
CA GLU A 587 14.61 -28.15 -13.33
C GLU A 587 13.27 -28.83 -13.64
N LYS A 588 12.44 -29.06 -12.62
CA LYS A 588 11.08 -29.61 -12.78
C LYS A 588 10.04 -28.57 -13.24
N CYS A 589 10.39 -27.30 -13.45
CA CYS A 589 9.42 -26.26 -13.85
C CYS A 589 9.21 -26.26 -15.37
N PRO A 590 7.98 -26.45 -15.89
CA PRO A 590 7.75 -26.40 -17.33
C PRO A 590 8.12 -25.04 -17.92
N THR A 591 8.85 -25.04 -19.04
CA THR A 591 9.28 -23.81 -19.72
C THR A 591 8.11 -22.90 -20.05
N ALA A 592 6.91 -23.43 -20.34
CA ALA A 592 5.70 -22.65 -20.57
C ALA A 592 5.14 -21.95 -19.31
N LEU A 593 5.41 -22.48 -18.11
CA LEU A 593 5.05 -21.88 -16.82
C LEU A 593 6.12 -20.88 -16.34
N TYR A 594 7.40 -21.18 -16.53
CA TYR A 594 8.49 -20.25 -16.21
C TYR A 594 8.54 -19.06 -17.19
N ASN A 595 8.29 -19.30 -18.48
CA ASN A 595 8.18 -18.26 -19.51
C ASN A 595 6.75 -17.75 -19.69
N PHE A 596 5.76 -18.20 -18.90
CA PHE A 596 4.42 -17.58 -18.88
C PHE A 596 4.62 -16.11 -18.53
N PRO A 597 4.35 -15.19 -19.47
CA PRO A 597 5.29 -14.15 -19.87
C PRO A 597 6.19 -13.66 -18.73
N ALA A 598 7.45 -14.10 -18.71
CA ALA A 598 8.39 -13.80 -17.63
C ALA A 598 8.68 -12.28 -17.46
N GLY A 599 8.34 -11.46 -18.45
CA GLY A 599 8.33 -9.99 -18.35
C GLY A 599 7.12 -9.40 -17.59
N VAL A 600 6.07 -10.20 -17.38
CA VAL A 600 4.76 -9.79 -16.85
C VAL A 600 4.56 -10.24 -15.41
N ILE A 601 5.22 -11.30 -14.95
CA ILE A 601 5.13 -11.84 -13.56
C ILE A 601 5.54 -10.83 -12.46
N VAL A 602 6.08 -9.67 -12.83
CA VAL A 602 6.63 -8.69 -11.88
C VAL A 602 6.15 -7.26 -12.12
N ALA A 603 6.17 -6.76 -13.36
CA ALA A 603 5.82 -5.36 -13.65
C ALA A 603 4.34 -5.18 -13.99
N GLU A 604 3.72 -6.16 -14.64
CA GLU A 604 2.32 -6.13 -15.11
C GLU A 604 1.39 -7.09 -14.34
N MET A 605 1.92 -7.94 -13.44
CA MET A 605 1.09 -8.77 -12.56
C MET A 605 0.20 -7.96 -11.59
N SER A 606 0.48 -6.65 -11.47
CA SER A 606 -0.34 -5.66 -10.78
C SER A 606 -1.58 -5.20 -11.57
N SER A 607 -1.63 -5.41 -12.89
CA SER A 607 -2.77 -5.06 -13.75
C SER A 607 -3.57 -6.27 -14.25
N LEU A 608 -3.08 -7.49 -14.04
CA LEU A 608 -3.75 -8.74 -14.42
C LEU A 608 -4.79 -9.22 -13.38
N PRO A 609 -6.05 -9.46 -13.78
CA PRO A 609 -7.03 -10.09 -12.89
C PRO A 609 -6.61 -11.51 -12.49
N SER A 610 -6.73 -11.86 -11.20
CA SER A 610 -6.36 -13.19 -10.68
C SER A 610 -7.06 -14.36 -11.40
N LEU A 611 -8.23 -14.10 -12.00
CA LEU A 611 -8.97 -15.06 -12.83
C LEU A 611 -8.20 -15.52 -14.09
N THR A 612 -7.33 -14.68 -14.66
CA THR A 612 -6.52 -15.06 -15.84
C THR A 612 -5.43 -16.04 -15.45
N LEU A 613 -4.78 -15.83 -14.30
CA LEU A 613 -3.76 -16.72 -13.75
C LEU A 613 -4.35 -18.10 -13.43
N TYR A 614 -5.49 -18.14 -12.76
CA TYR A 614 -6.23 -19.38 -12.46
C TYR A 614 -6.53 -20.21 -13.72
N ARG A 615 -7.00 -19.58 -14.80
CA ARG A 615 -7.31 -20.27 -16.08
C ARG A 615 -6.08 -20.93 -16.69
N THR A 616 -4.93 -20.26 -16.67
CA THR A 616 -3.66 -20.84 -17.13
C THR A 616 -3.27 -22.06 -16.30
N MET A 617 -3.44 -21.98 -14.98
CA MET A 617 -3.02 -23.05 -14.08
C MET A 617 -3.90 -24.30 -14.19
N GLU A 618 -5.21 -24.15 -14.36
CA GLU A 618 -6.09 -25.29 -14.64
C GLU A 618 -5.81 -25.92 -16.01
N GLU A 619 -5.42 -25.15 -17.04
CA GLU A 619 -5.01 -25.71 -18.33
C GLU A 619 -3.68 -26.46 -18.24
N GLN A 620 -2.70 -25.95 -17.49
CA GLN A 620 -1.43 -26.65 -17.25
C GLN A 620 -1.60 -27.91 -16.38
N LYS A 621 -2.55 -27.90 -15.44
CA LYS A 621 -2.96 -29.09 -14.69
C LYS A 621 -3.63 -30.11 -15.60
N ARG A 622 -4.55 -29.69 -16.48
CA ARG A 622 -5.19 -30.57 -17.48
C ARG A 622 -4.14 -31.24 -18.37
N GLN A 623 -3.16 -30.47 -18.86
CA GLN A 623 -2.05 -30.99 -19.65
C GLN A 623 -1.22 -31.99 -18.83
N ALA A 624 -0.81 -31.66 -17.61
CA ALA A 624 -0.06 -32.57 -16.74
C ALA A 624 -0.84 -33.83 -16.31
N GLU A 625 -2.18 -33.79 -16.33
CA GLU A 625 -3.05 -34.96 -16.14
C GLU A 625 -3.16 -35.83 -17.41
N GLU A 626 -3.04 -35.25 -18.59
CA GLU A 626 -3.00 -35.98 -19.88
C GLU A 626 -1.61 -36.58 -20.12
N ASP A 627 -0.55 -35.81 -19.91
CA ASP A 627 0.84 -36.27 -19.99
C ASP A 627 1.09 -37.43 -19.00
N ALA A 628 0.56 -37.35 -17.77
CA ALA A 628 0.68 -38.43 -16.79
C ALA A 628 -0.07 -39.70 -17.21
N LYS A 629 -1.28 -39.58 -17.76
CA LYS A 629 -2.02 -40.75 -18.29
C LYS A 629 -1.33 -41.36 -19.51
N TRP A 630 -0.72 -40.52 -20.34
CA TRP A 630 0.02 -40.98 -21.50
C TRP A 630 1.31 -41.71 -21.09
N LEU A 631 2.01 -41.26 -20.05
CA LEU A 631 3.14 -41.99 -19.45
C LEU A 631 2.69 -43.28 -18.77
N GLU A 632 1.60 -43.27 -18.00
CA GLU A 632 1.00 -44.49 -17.42
C GLU A 632 0.61 -45.49 -18.54
N GLN A 633 0.18 -45.01 -19.72
CA GLN A 633 -0.12 -45.84 -20.90
C GLN A 633 1.13 -46.31 -21.64
N GLU A 634 2.19 -45.51 -21.79
CA GLU A 634 3.47 -45.99 -22.35
C GLU A 634 4.19 -46.97 -21.43
N GLU A 635 4.00 -46.88 -20.11
CA GLU A 635 4.50 -47.89 -19.15
C GLU A 635 3.66 -49.19 -19.18
N GLU A 636 2.36 -49.13 -19.49
CA GLU A 636 1.50 -50.33 -19.68
C GLU A 636 1.64 -50.97 -21.08
N ASP A 637 1.76 -50.19 -22.16
CA ASP A 637 1.98 -50.66 -23.54
C ASP A 637 3.46 -51.02 -23.81
N GLY A 638 4.40 -50.54 -22.97
CA GLY A 638 5.85 -50.72 -23.14
C GLY A 638 6.42 -52.08 -22.71
N ASP A 639 5.62 -52.93 -22.05
CA ASP A 639 6.03 -54.25 -21.56
C ASP A 639 5.78 -55.41 -22.57
N ASP A 640 5.15 -55.14 -23.72
CA ASP A 640 4.68 -56.19 -24.67
C ASP A 640 5.52 -56.33 -25.97
N ASP A 641 6.52 -55.48 -26.22
CA ASP A 641 7.29 -55.43 -27.48
C ASP A 641 8.80 -55.76 -27.32
N GLU A 642 9.12 -56.79 -26.51
CA GLU A 642 10.45 -57.44 -26.54
C GLU A 642 10.38 -58.82 -27.22
N LEU A 643 10.65 -58.85 -28.55
CA LEU A 643 11.32 -59.92 -29.34
C LEU A 643 10.86 -59.94 -30.82
N GLU A 644 11.63 -59.33 -31.72
CA GLU A 644 12.37 -60.07 -32.77
C GLU A 644 13.33 -59.15 -33.57
N ALA A 645 14.44 -59.72 -34.04
CA ALA A 645 15.55 -58.99 -34.66
C ALA A 645 15.63 -59.19 -36.20
N ASP A 646 16.51 -58.40 -36.83
CA ASP A 646 17.08 -58.57 -38.18
C ASP A 646 16.16 -58.41 -39.41
N GLN A 647 16.21 -57.23 -40.06
CA GLN A 647 16.91 -57.06 -41.35
C GLN A 647 16.83 -55.64 -41.98
N ILE A 648 18.00 -55.15 -42.41
CA ILE A 648 18.29 -54.06 -43.38
C ILE A 648 18.43 -54.75 -44.77
N PRO A 649 18.14 -54.18 -46.00
CA PRO A 649 18.32 -52.77 -46.43
C PRO A 649 17.35 -52.11 -47.49
N SER A 650 17.43 -50.76 -47.53
CA SER A 650 17.63 -49.88 -48.73
C SER A 650 16.50 -49.35 -49.66
N THR A 651 16.88 -48.23 -50.31
CA THR A 651 16.42 -47.59 -51.57
C THR A 651 15.41 -46.42 -51.54
N SER A 652 15.99 -45.21 -51.42
CA SER A 652 15.90 -44.08 -52.38
C SER A 652 14.71 -43.93 -53.35
N HIS A 653 14.11 -42.72 -53.35
CA HIS A 653 13.78 -41.82 -54.50
C HIS A 653 12.55 -40.95 -54.13
N SER A 654 12.67 -39.65 -53.84
CA SER A 654 13.01 -38.49 -54.68
C SER A 654 11.81 -37.86 -55.40
N SER A 655 11.73 -36.51 -55.35
CA SER A 655 10.97 -35.63 -56.26
C SER A 655 9.44 -35.52 -56.04
N VAL A 656 8.74 -34.43 -56.34
CA VAL A 656 8.99 -32.96 -56.32
C VAL A 656 7.67 -32.27 -56.76
N GLU A 657 7.43 -31.03 -56.31
CA GLU A 657 6.46 -30.04 -56.85
C GLU A 657 4.92 -30.25 -56.79
N ASN A 658 4.29 -29.32 -56.05
CA ASN A 658 3.34 -28.32 -56.54
C ASN A 658 2.34 -28.70 -57.67
N ILE A 659 1.03 -28.53 -57.40
CA ILE A 659 0.27 -27.31 -57.79
C ILE A 659 -1.12 -27.29 -57.11
N ARG A 660 -1.61 -26.09 -56.81
CA ARG A 660 -2.93 -25.81 -56.21
C ARG A 660 -4.08 -25.99 -57.23
N SER A 661 -5.28 -26.39 -56.78
CA SER A 661 -6.53 -25.57 -56.81
C SER A 661 -7.83 -26.42 -56.78
N SER A 662 -8.72 -26.09 -55.83
CA SER A 662 -10.22 -26.12 -55.85
C SER A 662 -10.94 -26.65 -57.11
N ASN A 663 -12.06 -27.42 -57.11
CA ASN A 663 -13.03 -27.97 -56.13
C ASN A 663 -13.83 -29.12 -56.84
N GLY A 664 -14.72 -29.94 -56.24
CA GLY A 664 -15.16 -30.13 -54.84
C GLY A 664 -16.69 -30.36 -54.69
N PHE A 665 -17.11 -31.32 -53.81
CA PHE A 665 -18.49 -31.65 -53.37
C PHE A 665 -19.39 -32.38 -54.44
N LEU A 666 -20.20 -33.43 -54.16
CA LEU A 666 -20.65 -34.09 -52.92
C LEU A 666 -21.28 -35.49 -53.19
N HIS A 667 -21.24 -36.43 -52.23
CA HIS A 667 -22.44 -37.14 -51.72
C HIS A 667 -22.16 -37.87 -50.38
N HIS A 668 -23.22 -38.12 -49.60
CA HIS A 668 -23.16 -38.20 -48.12
C HIS A 668 -23.26 -39.59 -47.47
N THR A 669 -22.53 -39.70 -46.34
CA THR A 669 -22.84 -40.30 -45.02
C THR A 669 -24.30 -40.66 -44.69
N PRO A 670 -24.50 -41.61 -43.77
CA PRO A 670 -25.02 -41.30 -42.41
C PRO A 670 -24.27 -42.08 -41.29
N THR A 671 -24.38 -41.95 -39.94
CA THR A 671 -24.89 -40.98 -38.91
C THR A 671 -24.50 -41.58 -37.52
N SER A 672 -24.48 -40.94 -36.34
CA SER A 672 -24.38 -39.53 -35.86
C SER A 672 -24.59 -39.51 -34.33
N THR A 673 -23.84 -38.69 -33.59
CA THR A 673 -24.41 -37.72 -32.62
C THR A 673 -23.37 -36.63 -32.33
N ARG A 674 -23.45 -35.51 -33.06
CA ARG A 674 -22.57 -34.33 -32.91
C ARG A 674 -23.43 -33.12 -32.56
N SER A 675 -23.19 -32.50 -31.41
CA SER A 675 -23.82 -31.21 -31.07
C SER A 675 -23.05 -30.08 -31.75
N LEU A 676 -23.71 -29.38 -32.68
CA LEU A 676 -23.17 -28.25 -33.43
C LEU A 676 -23.70 -26.94 -32.83
N ARG A 677 -22.81 -26.06 -32.35
CA ARG A 677 -23.08 -24.61 -32.25
C ARG A 677 -22.41 -23.92 -33.45
N PHE A 678 -23.13 -23.00 -34.11
CA PHE A 678 -22.67 -22.30 -35.33
C PHE A 678 -21.66 -21.19 -34.99
N GLU A 679 -20.51 -21.13 -35.68
CA GLU A 679 -19.65 -19.94 -35.71
C GLU A 679 -20.15 -18.91 -36.75
N ASP A 680 -20.49 -17.71 -36.27
CA ASP A 680 -20.91 -16.60 -37.13
C ASP A 680 -19.80 -16.19 -38.13
N LYS A 681 -20.22 -15.77 -39.32
CA LYS A 681 -19.34 -15.25 -40.39
C LYS A 681 -18.52 -14.04 -39.89
N THR A 682 -19.14 -13.19 -39.08
CA THR A 682 -18.53 -11.98 -38.51
C THR A 682 -17.35 -12.30 -37.58
N SER A 683 -17.46 -13.35 -36.75
CA SER A 683 -16.37 -13.82 -35.88
C SER A 683 -15.12 -14.22 -36.68
N ARG A 684 -15.31 -14.91 -37.81
CA ARG A 684 -14.24 -15.33 -38.72
C ARG A 684 -13.62 -14.18 -39.52
N GLU A 685 -14.39 -13.13 -39.83
CA GLU A 685 -13.88 -11.91 -40.47
C GLU A 685 -13.04 -11.08 -39.49
N LEU A 686 -13.48 -10.94 -38.23
CA LEU A 686 -12.70 -10.26 -37.18
C LEU A 686 -11.40 -11.00 -36.85
N ARG A 687 -11.45 -12.32 -36.64
CA ARG A 687 -10.26 -13.13 -36.31
C ARG A 687 -9.12 -12.96 -37.32
N ARG A 688 -9.42 -13.13 -38.62
CA ARG A 688 -8.43 -12.92 -39.69
C ARG A 688 -7.82 -11.52 -39.69
N SER A 689 -8.61 -10.50 -39.35
CA SER A 689 -8.12 -9.12 -39.31
C SER A 689 -7.19 -8.86 -38.14
N VAL A 690 -7.37 -9.55 -37.00
CA VAL A 690 -6.48 -9.48 -35.84
C VAL A 690 -5.21 -10.28 -36.11
N ASP A 691 -5.33 -11.48 -36.67
CA ASP A 691 -4.19 -12.32 -37.08
C ASP A 691 -3.24 -11.54 -38.01
N GLY A 692 -3.78 -10.82 -39.01
CA GLY A 692 -3.00 -9.99 -39.94
C GLY A 692 -2.25 -8.82 -39.28
N VAL A 693 -2.83 -8.19 -38.26
CA VAL A 693 -2.16 -7.15 -37.46
C VAL A 693 -1.02 -7.77 -36.62
N CYS A 694 -1.28 -8.90 -35.96
CA CYS A 694 -0.28 -9.60 -35.14
C CYS A 694 0.91 -10.07 -35.98
N ASP A 695 0.66 -10.61 -37.18
CA ASP A 695 1.69 -11.01 -38.15
C ASP A 695 2.57 -9.82 -38.58
N ALA A 696 1.97 -8.67 -38.88
CA ALA A 696 2.71 -7.48 -39.31
C ALA A 696 3.57 -6.90 -38.17
N VAL A 697 3.04 -6.87 -36.94
CA VAL A 697 3.79 -6.42 -35.76
C VAL A 697 4.94 -7.37 -35.43
N THR A 698 4.71 -8.69 -35.50
CA THR A 698 5.74 -9.71 -35.28
C THR A 698 6.86 -9.63 -36.32
N LYS A 699 6.53 -9.38 -37.60
CA LYS A 699 7.52 -9.13 -38.66
C LYS A 699 8.35 -7.87 -38.40
N LEU A 700 7.74 -6.78 -37.93
CA LEU A 700 8.44 -5.55 -37.55
C LEU A 700 9.38 -5.76 -36.35
N GLN A 701 8.93 -6.48 -35.32
CA GLN A 701 9.74 -6.81 -34.14
C GLN A 701 10.94 -7.68 -34.49
N ASN A 702 10.75 -8.77 -35.25
CA ASN A 702 11.81 -9.70 -35.63
C ASN A 702 12.85 -9.08 -36.58
N SER A 703 12.47 -8.09 -37.38
CA SER A 703 13.39 -7.36 -38.27
C SER A 703 14.05 -6.13 -37.62
N PHE A 704 13.58 -5.69 -36.45
CA PHE A 704 13.94 -4.39 -35.84
C PHE A 704 15.44 -4.11 -35.75
N ASN A 705 16.23 -5.10 -35.32
CA ASN A 705 17.68 -4.99 -35.13
C ASN A 705 18.47 -4.99 -36.45
N ASN A 706 17.88 -5.49 -37.53
CA ASN A 706 18.55 -5.65 -38.83
C ASN A 706 18.18 -4.54 -39.83
N LEU A 707 17.12 -3.77 -39.57
CA LEU A 707 16.71 -2.62 -40.38
C LEU A 707 17.66 -1.43 -40.14
N THR A 708 18.77 -1.39 -40.87
CA THR A 708 19.78 -0.33 -40.75
C THR A 708 19.44 0.92 -41.57
N HIS A 709 18.63 0.80 -42.62
CA HIS A 709 18.16 1.94 -43.43
C HIS A 709 16.78 2.44 -43.00
N ASN A 710 16.64 3.78 -42.97
CA ASN A 710 15.43 4.47 -42.51
C ASN A 710 14.20 4.13 -43.37
N ASP A 711 14.37 3.98 -44.69
CA ASP A 711 13.28 3.71 -45.62
C ASP A 711 12.68 2.31 -45.45
N GLU A 712 13.49 1.31 -45.08
CA GLU A 712 13.05 -0.05 -44.83
C GLU A 712 12.23 -0.13 -43.53
N PHE A 713 12.68 0.57 -42.49
CA PHE A 713 11.90 0.72 -41.26
C PHE A 713 10.57 1.45 -41.51
N LEU A 714 10.60 2.56 -42.26
CA LEU A 714 9.39 3.30 -42.67
C LEU A 714 8.44 2.44 -43.52
N HIS A 715 8.95 1.51 -44.33
CA HIS A 715 8.15 0.55 -45.08
C HIS A 715 7.46 -0.46 -44.14
N SER A 716 8.19 -1.07 -43.21
CA SER A 716 7.60 -2.04 -42.26
C SER A 716 6.54 -1.40 -41.34
N VAL A 717 6.69 -0.12 -40.97
CA VAL A 717 5.68 0.62 -40.19
C VAL A 717 4.44 0.96 -41.03
N LYS A 718 4.60 1.23 -42.34
CA LYS A 718 3.47 1.42 -43.26
C LYS A 718 2.64 0.14 -43.40
N GLU A 719 3.26 -1.03 -43.42
CA GLU A 719 2.56 -2.33 -43.47
C GLU A 719 1.64 -2.52 -42.26
N VAL A 720 2.18 -2.37 -41.03
CA VAL A 720 1.38 -2.39 -39.79
C VAL A 720 0.23 -1.36 -39.86
N THR A 721 0.54 -0.14 -40.32
CA THR A 721 -0.46 0.94 -40.48
C THR A 721 -1.54 0.60 -41.52
N SER A 722 -1.28 -0.29 -42.48
CA SER A 722 -2.25 -0.76 -43.47
C SER A 722 -3.21 -1.78 -42.87
N GLN A 723 -2.68 -2.82 -42.22
CA GLN A 723 -3.47 -3.87 -41.55
C GLN A 723 -4.46 -3.28 -40.52
N LEU A 724 -4.04 -2.25 -39.80
CA LEU A 724 -4.88 -1.53 -38.83
C LEU A 724 -6.04 -0.76 -39.48
N ARG A 725 -5.86 -0.23 -40.70
CA ARG A 725 -6.95 0.43 -41.44
C ARG A 725 -7.98 -0.57 -41.91
N GLU A 726 -7.56 -1.74 -42.36
CA GLU A 726 -8.47 -2.84 -42.72
C GLU A 726 -9.27 -3.30 -41.50
N MET A 727 -8.63 -3.46 -40.34
CA MET A 727 -9.33 -3.77 -39.09
C MET A 727 -10.35 -2.70 -38.68
N LEU A 728 -10.02 -1.41 -38.85
CA LEU A 728 -10.97 -0.31 -38.56
C LEU A 728 -12.19 -0.34 -39.49
N ILE A 729 -12.02 -0.75 -40.75
CA ILE A 729 -13.11 -0.94 -41.72
C ILE A 729 -14.01 -2.12 -41.31
N VAL A 730 -13.41 -3.25 -40.93
CA VAL A 730 -14.14 -4.43 -40.42
C VAL A 730 -14.94 -4.07 -39.15
N ALA A 731 -14.30 -3.44 -38.15
CA ALA A 731 -14.95 -3.00 -36.92
C ALA A 731 -16.05 -1.95 -37.16
N SER A 732 -15.92 -1.13 -38.20
CA SER A 732 -16.97 -0.17 -38.60
C SER A 732 -18.20 -0.89 -39.17
N GLY A 733 -18.01 -1.90 -40.02
CA GLY A 733 -19.10 -2.72 -40.57
C GLY A 733 -19.77 -3.66 -39.55
N MET A 734 -19.14 -3.93 -38.41
CA MET A 734 -19.71 -4.75 -37.33
C MET A 734 -20.77 -4.03 -36.50
N ARG A 735 -20.70 -2.71 -36.36
CA ARG A 735 -21.58 -1.91 -35.48
C ARG A 735 -23.07 -2.17 -35.73
N ASP A 736 -23.45 -2.27 -37.00
CA ASP A 736 -24.84 -2.43 -37.43
C ASP A 736 -25.33 -3.90 -37.37
N ARG A 737 -24.44 -4.85 -37.03
CA ARG A 737 -24.72 -6.29 -36.95
C ARG A 737 -24.74 -6.84 -35.52
N VAL A 738 -24.20 -6.09 -34.56
CA VAL A 738 -24.17 -6.48 -33.14
C VAL A 738 -25.52 -6.19 -32.47
N THR A 739 -26.07 -7.19 -31.77
CA THR A 739 -27.43 -7.13 -31.19
C THR A 739 -27.50 -6.56 -29.78
N THR A 740 -26.46 -6.72 -28.95
CA THR A 740 -26.47 -6.29 -27.54
C THR A 740 -25.83 -4.91 -27.32
N ALA A 741 -26.25 -4.21 -26.27
CA ALA A 741 -25.69 -2.91 -25.92
C ALA A 741 -24.23 -3.00 -25.41
N SER A 742 -23.88 -4.07 -24.67
CA SER A 742 -22.52 -4.27 -24.14
C SER A 742 -21.49 -4.38 -25.27
N GLN A 743 -21.74 -5.27 -26.23
CA GLN A 743 -20.85 -5.49 -27.37
C GLN A 743 -20.75 -4.25 -28.29
N ARG A 744 -21.80 -3.42 -28.38
CA ARG A 744 -21.73 -2.13 -29.09
C ARG A 744 -20.82 -1.13 -28.38
N THR A 745 -20.86 -1.08 -27.05
CA THR A 745 -19.96 -0.24 -26.24
C THR A 745 -18.51 -0.68 -26.40
N GLU A 746 -18.23 -1.98 -26.33
CA GLU A 746 -16.87 -2.55 -26.52
C GLU A 746 -16.30 -2.26 -27.92
N VAL A 747 -17.12 -2.38 -28.98
CA VAL A 747 -16.73 -2.01 -30.35
C VAL A 747 -16.38 -0.52 -30.47
N GLU A 748 -17.14 0.38 -29.84
CA GLU A 748 -16.83 1.82 -29.88
C GLU A 748 -15.64 2.21 -28.98
N MET A 749 -15.45 1.53 -27.84
CA MET A 749 -14.25 1.69 -27.01
C MET A 749 -13.00 1.29 -27.80
N THR A 750 -13.03 0.17 -28.54
CA THR A 750 -11.88 -0.28 -29.31
C THR A 750 -11.62 0.57 -30.55
N LYS A 751 -12.66 1.07 -31.23
CA LYS A 751 -12.48 2.10 -32.27
C LYS A 751 -11.81 3.36 -31.72
N THR A 752 -12.20 3.80 -30.53
CA THR A 752 -11.61 4.98 -29.87
C THR A 752 -10.14 4.74 -29.52
N LEU A 753 -9.81 3.53 -29.04
CA LEU A 753 -8.46 3.11 -28.71
C LEU A 753 -7.56 3.03 -29.95
N ILE A 754 -7.97 2.29 -30.99
CA ILE A 754 -7.23 2.19 -32.27
C ILE A 754 -7.06 3.59 -32.91
N ALA A 755 -8.09 4.44 -32.89
CA ALA A 755 -7.99 5.80 -33.41
C ALA A 755 -6.99 6.69 -32.63
N ASN A 756 -6.90 6.51 -31.31
CA ASN A 756 -5.90 7.17 -30.49
C ASN A 756 -4.48 6.67 -30.80
N ASP A 757 -4.31 5.36 -30.93
CA ASP A 757 -3.00 4.75 -31.17
C ASP A 757 -2.48 5.06 -32.59
N MET A 758 -3.35 5.08 -33.60
CA MET A 758 -3.03 5.61 -34.94
C MET A 758 -2.64 7.10 -34.90
N LYS A 759 -3.25 7.90 -34.02
CA LYS A 759 -2.90 9.32 -33.82
C LYS A 759 -1.55 9.48 -33.11
N GLN A 760 -1.19 8.58 -32.20
CA GLN A 760 0.15 8.52 -31.61
C GLN A 760 1.20 8.11 -32.65
N MET A 761 0.96 7.03 -33.39
CA MET A 761 1.82 6.55 -34.47
C MET A 761 2.08 7.66 -35.51
N SER A 762 1.04 8.37 -35.94
CA SER A 762 1.15 9.51 -36.86
C SER A 762 2.06 10.64 -36.32
N ARG A 763 1.96 10.98 -35.02
CA ARG A 763 2.83 11.98 -34.38
C ARG A 763 4.29 11.54 -34.31
N VAL A 764 4.56 10.27 -34.04
CA VAL A 764 5.93 9.74 -33.98
C VAL A 764 6.54 9.64 -35.39
N MET A 765 5.76 9.19 -36.37
CA MET A 765 6.15 9.17 -37.79
C MET A 765 6.43 10.57 -38.35
N ALA A 766 5.65 11.59 -37.97
CA ALA A 766 5.92 12.97 -38.35
C ALA A 766 7.24 13.51 -37.77
N LYS A 767 7.63 13.07 -36.55
CA LYS A 767 8.94 13.40 -35.97
C LYS A 767 10.10 12.66 -36.65
N LEU A 768 9.89 11.41 -37.06
CA LEU A 768 10.87 10.60 -37.79
C LEU A 768 11.17 11.12 -39.20
N GLN A 769 10.32 11.99 -39.76
CA GLN A 769 10.53 12.65 -41.06
C GLN A 769 11.33 13.97 -40.98
N VAL A 770 11.57 14.50 -39.78
CA VAL A 770 12.36 15.72 -39.57
C VAL A 770 13.79 15.31 -39.21
N ASN A 771 14.77 15.69 -40.03
CA ASN A 771 16.19 15.35 -39.81
C ASN A 771 16.65 15.82 -38.42
N GLY A 772 17.00 14.86 -37.56
CA GLY A 772 17.51 15.07 -36.20
C GLY A 772 18.59 14.04 -35.84
N GLU A 773 19.22 14.24 -34.70
CA GLU A 773 20.39 13.46 -34.26
C GLU A 773 20.09 11.95 -34.13
N GLN A 774 21.09 11.11 -34.42
CA GLN A 774 20.98 9.64 -34.47
C GLN A 774 20.44 9.02 -33.15
N THR A 775 20.73 9.66 -32.02
CA THR A 775 20.26 9.31 -30.67
C THR A 775 18.75 9.50 -30.50
N ILE A 776 18.21 10.61 -31.03
CA ILE A 776 16.77 10.91 -31.05
C ILE A 776 16.07 9.91 -31.98
N TYR A 777 16.66 9.62 -33.14
CA TYR A 777 16.12 8.67 -34.12
C TYR A 777 15.96 7.25 -33.54
N ASN A 778 16.99 6.73 -32.86
CA ASN A 778 16.93 5.42 -32.21
C ASN A 778 15.90 5.34 -31.07
N THR A 779 15.66 6.45 -30.37
CA THR A 779 14.63 6.54 -29.31
C THR A 779 13.24 6.46 -29.92
N LEU A 780 12.96 7.29 -30.95
CA LEU A 780 11.69 7.28 -31.68
C LEU A 780 11.40 5.93 -32.36
N ARG A 781 12.42 5.22 -32.84
CA ARG A 781 12.28 3.85 -33.38
C ARG A 781 11.78 2.83 -32.33
N ARG A 782 12.24 2.93 -31.08
CA ARG A 782 11.77 2.08 -29.97
C ARG A 782 10.33 2.42 -29.58
N ASP A 783 9.97 3.71 -29.56
CA ASP A 783 8.60 4.15 -29.30
C ASP A 783 7.60 3.58 -30.32
N VAL A 784 7.96 3.55 -31.61
CA VAL A 784 7.14 2.93 -32.65
C VAL A 784 6.89 1.44 -32.38
N VAL A 785 7.94 0.68 -32.02
CA VAL A 785 7.78 -0.76 -31.73
C VAL A 785 6.94 -1.01 -30.47
N ARG A 786 7.10 -0.16 -29.45
CA ARG A 786 6.26 -0.22 -28.22
C ARG A 786 4.78 0.00 -28.57
N ILE A 787 4.45 1.06 -29.30
CA ILE A 787 3.08 1.37 -29.72
C ILE A 787 2.49 0.25 -30.60
N CYS A 788 3.28 -0.33 -31.51
CA CYS A 788 2.86 -1.49 -32.31
C CYS A 788 2.54 -2.72 -31.45
N GLY A 789 3.33 -2.98 -30.40
CA GLY A 789 3.09 -4.09 -29.47
C GLY A 789 1.82 -3.91 -28.63
N GLU A 790 1.66 -2.73 -28.02
CA GLU A 790 0.46 -2.36 -27.25
C GLU A 790 -0.82 -2.51 -28.10
N LEU A 791 -0.75 -2.09 -29.36
CA LEU A 791 -1.86 -2.16 -30.29
C LEU A 791 -2.24 -3.60 -30.68
N ALA A 792 -1.28 -4.51 -30.87
CA ALA A 792 -1.56 -5.92 -31.13
C ALA A 792 -2.27 -6.61 -29.93
N VAL A 793 -1.86 -6.28 -28.70
CA VAL A 793 -2.50 -6.78 -27.47
C VAL A 793 -3.95 -6.27 -27.36
N ASN A 794 -4.18 -4.99 -27.67
CA ASN A 794 -5.53 -4.40 -27.70
C ASN A 794 -6.43 -5.10 -28.74
N CYS A 795 -5.90 -5.41 -29.94
CA CYS A 795 -6.62 -6.13 -30.99
C CYS A 795 -6.98 -7.58 -30.59
N THR A 796 -6.06 -8.30 -29.95
CA THR A 796 -6.28 -9.68 -29.48
C THR A 796 -7.31 -9.74 -28.35
N THR A 797 -7.28 -8.74 -27.45
CA THR A 797 -8.23 -8.63 -26.34
C THR A 797 -9.67 -8.45 -26.85
N LEU A 798 -9.88 -7.58 -27.86
CA LEU A 798 -11.19 -7.42 -28.50
C LEU A 798 -11.72 -8.72 -29.10
N GLN A 799 -10.87 -9.52 -29.75
CA GLN A 799 -11.28 -10.79 -30.33
C GLN A 799 -11.79 -11.77 -29.25
N LEU A 800 -11.11 -11.85 -28.10
CA LEU A 800 -11.54 -12.71 -27.01
C LEU A 800 -12.90 -12.29 -26.43
N GLN A 801 -13.16 -10.98 -26.33
CA GLN A 801 -14.43 -10.44 -25.84
C GLN A 801 -15.59 -10.67 -26.82
N LEU A 802 -15.38 -10.43 -28.13
CA LEU A 802 -16.46 -10.51 -29.13
C LEU A 802 -16.76 -11.93 -29.64
N THR A 803 -15.97 -12.95 -29.27
CA THR A 803 -16.15 -14.33 -29.78
C THR A 803 -16.64 -15.34 -28.75
N GLN A 804 -16.84 -14.96 -27.48
CA GLN A 804 -17.45 -15.81 -26.46
C GLN A 804 -18.98 -15.62 -26.37
N PRO A 805 -19.77 -16.70 -26.17
CA PRO A 805 -21.22 -16.57 -25.93
C PRO A 805 -21.49 -16.00 -24.53
N PRO A 806 -22.62 -15.28 -24.32
CA PRO A 806 -22.97 -14.73 -23.01
C PRO A 806 -23.29 -15.85 -21.99
N LEU A 807 -22.67 -15.75 -20.81
CA LEU A 807 -22.66 -16.76 -19.74
C LEU A 807 -24.00 -16.96 -19.00
N GLU A 808 -25.03 -16.14 -19.27
CA GLU A 808 -26.29 -16.15 -18.51
C GLU A 808 -27.09 -17.47 -18.60
N ASN A 809 -26.90 -18.27 -19.66
CA ASN A 809 -27.69 -19.49 -19.88
C ASN A 809 -27.12 -20.76 -19.25
N GLU A 810 -25.83 -20.82 -18.91
CA GLU A 810 -25.22 -22.04 -18.33
C GLU A 810 -25.40 -22.11 -16.80
N PHE A 811 -25.52 -20.95 -16.13
CA PHE A 811 -25.81 -20.87 -14.69
C PHE A 811 -27.21 -21.43 -14.32
N SER A 812 -28.19 -21.27 -15.21
CA SER A 812 -29.57 -21.75 -15.00
C SER A 812 -29.68 -23.28 -15.13
N ALA A 813 -28.88 -23.89 -16.03
CA ALA A 813 -28.86 -25.34 -16.23
C ALA A 813 -28.08 -26.10 -15.13
N LEU A 814 -27.11 -25.46 -14.48
CA LEU A 814 -26.40 -26.02 -13.33
C LEU A 814 -27.28 -26.03 -12.07
N LEU A 815 -28.12 -25.00 -11.87
CA LEU A 815 -29.04 -24.92 -10.72
C LEU A 815 -30.27 -25.83 -10.82
N SER A 816 -30.58 -26.40 -11.98
CA SER A 816 -31.70 -27.36 -12.12
C SER A 816 -31.30 -28.82 -11.85
N ASN A 817 -30.01 -29.11 -11.67
CA ASN A 817 -29.44 -30.45 -11.51
C ASN A 817 -28.64 -30.63 -10.20
N CYS A 818 -28.82 -29.74 -9.22
CA CYS A 818 -28.28 -29.85 -7.85
C CYS A 818 -29.43 -29.88 -6.83
#